data_AF-R5IVX2-F1
#
_entry.id   AF-R5IVX2-F1
#
_cell.length_a   1.000
_cell.length_b   1.000
_cell.length_c   1.000
_cell.angle_alpha   90.00
_cell.angle_beta   90.00
_cell.angle_gamma   90.00
#
_symmetry.space_group_name_H-M   'P 1'
#
loop_
_entity.id
_entity.type
_entity.pdbx_description
1 polymer ?
#
loop_
_entity_poly.entity_id
_entity_poly.type
_entity_poly.pdbx_seq_one_letter_code
_entity_poly.pdbx_strand_id
1 'polypeptide(L)'
;MRTELLSPAGNMETLIAACNNGADAVYVGGKAFGARAFAPNFSNSELKEAVKYCHLYGVKLYVTANTVVFENEIEDFLDYMKFLYEIGVDAVIMQDLGMINLVRRLIPNLEIHASTQINCHNDESLRLLHEMGVTRAVLAREMSIDEIKGLKCPIEKEIFIHGALCVSYSGQCLFSSLNGGRSGNRGSCTGSCRLPYKLYDDKEEIKTDGRYLLSTKELCSVNNIKSILDLKIDSLKIEGRMKSPEYVGYVTKVYRRLIDEYYLGGNPTITEDEMYNLTTLFNREFTQGYLFNDNIYNIKTPNHLGSPLGKVIKVNEHKIFIKLNHDLVQEDGIRFCESSKGMIINKLYNEKGLLVNHVNKGEIAVVDNKIGLSSKDNVNKTISKKLMEMINKVSSKKIPITFKLKALVNQNLELLISDGTNEITEKSIVLDKARNKSTTKEEVYSKLNKLGSTPFYLDKCEIQLDDVFIPMSFLNELRRKVCDELISKRCECNNKVNFKYEKKIIEQNNDSMSILVRNEEQLKCVLGKGRIYTEDYELYKKYKGENVFYKLPRIMNNFLDYKNEKLLVSELGGIYKYSKNNVVIADYPLNITNSETVNFLHSLGVKISTISPEVPDYGMEKYCYPTEKIVYGKPDLMILKTFRKDGKYLKNNIGNYFPIIHGRYTTILNHQNIYLRNYKGRIILLDETEKKIKDLVS
;
A
#
# COMPACT_ATOMS: atom_id res chain seq x y z
N MET A 1 -17.83 15.50 6.30
CA MET A 1 -17.41 14.28 5.58
C MET A 1 -16.55 13.48 6.53
N ARG A 2 -16.73 12.16 6.60
CA ARG A 2 -15.99 11.28 7.52
C ARG A 2 -14.89 10.57 6.74
N THR A 3 -13.68 10.59 7.29
CA THR A 3 -12.49 9.94 6.72
C THR A 3 -12.71 8.43 6.56
N GLU A 4 -12.32 7.89 5.41
CA GLU A 4 -12.37 6.47 5.06
C GLU A 4 -11.24 5.70 5.78
N LEU A 5 -11.56 4.52 6.34
CA LEU A 5 -10.57 3.56 6.81
C LEU A 5 -10.36 2.44 5.77
N LEU A 6 -9.22 2.48 5.08
CA LEU A 6 -8.84 1.52 4.05
C LEU A 6 -7.96 0.39 4.62
N SER A 7 -8.50 -0.83 4.63
CA SER A 7 -7.83 -2.02 5.16
C SER A 7 -7.27 -2.94 4.05
N PRO A 8 -6.15 -3.64 4.28
CA PRO A 8 -5.58 -4.59 3.32
C PRO A 8 -6.23 -5.97 3.42
N ALA A 9 -6.29 -6.72 2.32
CA ALA A 9 -6.52 -8.16 2.40
C ALA A 9 -5.70 -8.95 1.37
N GLY A 10 -5.12 -10.06 1.83
CA GLY A 10 -4.35 -11.00 1.00
C GLY A 10 -5.15 -12.19 0.49
N ASN A 11 -6.28 -12.49 1.12
CA ASN A 11 -7.20 -13.60 0.84
C ASN A 11 -8.61 -13.28 1.39
N MET A 12 -9.60 -14.14 1.09
CA MET A 12 -10.99 -13.96 1.52
C MET A 12 -11.16 -13.90 3.05
N GLU A 13 -10.44 -14.72 3.82
CA GLU A 13 -10.53 -14.71 5.29
C GLU A 13 -10.11 -13.35 5.87
N THR A 14 -9.03 -12.77 5.35
CA THR A 14 -8.54 -11.46 5.77
C THR A 14 -9.51 -10.34 5.37
N LEU A 15 -10.13 -10.45 4.18
CA LEU A 15 -11.14 -9.50 3.72
C LEU A 15 -12.36 -9.52 4.64
N ILE A 16 -12.85 -10.70 5.00
CA ILE A 16 -13.96 -10.88 5.94
C ILE A 16 -13.60 -10.27 7.30
N ALA A 17 -12.39 -10.53 7.79
CA ALA A 17 -11.90 -9.95 9.05
C ALA A 17 -11.87 -8.41 9.00
N ALA A 18 -11.40 -7.81 7.91
CA ALA A 18 -11.40 -6.36 7.73
C ALA A 18 -12.82 -5.77 7.74
N CYS A 19 -13.73 -6.35 6.95
CA CYS A 19 -15.13 -5.92 6.86
C CYS A 19 -15.84 -5.99 8.23
N ASN A 20 -15.68 -7.10 8.95
CA ASN A 20 -16.32 -7.31 10.24
C ASN A 20 -15.75 -6.41 11.36
N ASN A 21 -14.53 -5.90 11.20
CA ASN A 21 -13.90 -5.00 12.17
C ASN A 21 -14.00 -3.51 11.80
N GLY A 22 -14.83 -3.17 10.80
CA GLY A 22 -15.21 -1.78 10.52
C GLY A 22 -14.40 -1.08 9.44
N ALA A 23 -13.81 -1.81 8.51
CA ALA A 23 -13.28 -1.20 7.28
C ALA A 23 -14.40 -0.49 6.51
N ASP A 24 -14.13 0.72 6.01
CA ASP A 24 -15.01 1.44 5.07
C ASP A 24 -14.72 0.97 3.63
N ALA A 25 -13.45 0.65 3.37
CA ALA A 25 -12.98 0.05 2.13
C ALA A 25 -11.91 -1.00 2.38
N VAL A 26 -11.78 -1.97 1.47
CA VAL A 26 -10.73 -2.99 1.49
C VAL A 26 -9.96 -2.96 0.17
N TYR A 27 -8.62 -2.96 0.23
CA TYR A 27 -7.80 -3.14 -0.96
C TYR A 27 -7.17 -4.53 -1.04
N VAL A 28 -7.26 -5.13 -2.22
CA VAL A 28 -6.75 -6.46 -2.55
C VAL A 28 -5.85 -6.41 -3.78
N GLY A 29 -5.18 -7.51 -4.10
CA GLY A 29 -4.54 -7.68 -5.40
C GLY A 29 -4.98 -8.97 -6.06
N GLY A 30 -5.17 -8.92 -7.37
CA GLY A 30 -5.33 -10.12 -8.17
C GLY A 30 -3.99 -10.82 -8.42
N LYS A 31 -4.03 -11.91 -9.18
CA LYS A 31 -2.84 -12.65 -9.61
C LYS A 31 -1.99 -11.91 -10.66
N ALA A 32 -2.52 -10.85 -11.28
CA ALA A 32 -1.84 -10.03 -12.27
C ALA A 32 -1.62 -8.59 -11.77
N PHE A 33 -0.54 -7.95 -12.24
CA PHE A 33 -0.26 -6.51 -12.11
C PHE A 33 -0.27 -5.88 -10.69
N GLY A 34 -0.17 -6.67 -9.63
CA GLY A 34 -0.12 -6.19 -8.24
C GLY A 34 1.30 -6.13 -7.64
N ALA A 35 1.62 -5.09 -6.86
CA ALA A 35 2.95 -4.89 -6.25
C ALA A 35 3.32 -5.85 -5.07
N ARG A 36 2.77 -7.07 -5.05
CA ARG A 36 3.07 -8.16 -4.09
C ARG A 36 2.90 -9.52 -4.77
N ALA A 37 3.82 -9.89 -5.65
CA ALA A 37 3.72 -11.10 -6.47
C ALA A 37 3.66 -12.41 -5.65
N PHE A 38 4.19 -12.39 -4.41
CA PHE A 38 4.27 -13.56 -3.52
C PHE A 38 3.21 -13.57 -2.41
N ALA A 39 2.28 -12.61 -2.39
CA ALA A 39 1.10 -12.72 -1.54
C ALA A 39 0.14 -13.77 -2.13
N PRO A 40 -0.78 -14.37 -1.34
CA PRO A 40 -1.72 -15.38 -1.84
C PRO A 40 -2.50 -14.86 -3.05
N ASN A 41 -3.01 -13.62 -2.94
CA ASN A 41 -3.73 -12.88 -3.98
C ASN A 41 -5.00 -13.59 -4.46
N PHE A 42 -5.91 -12.81 -5.04
CA PHE A 42 -7.22 -13.30 -5.43
C PHE A 42 -7.19 -13.75 -6.89
N SER A 43 -7.73 -14.94 -7.16
CA SER A 43 -8.12 -15.35 -8.51
C SER A 43 -9.28 -14.51 -9.04
N ASN A 44 -9.56 -14.57 -10.34
CA ASN A 44 -10.67 -13.84 -10.94
C ASN A 44 -12.05 -14.25 -10.37
N SER A 45 -12.24 -15.53 -10.00
CA SER A 45 -13.47 -15.96 -9.32
C SER A 45 -13.57 -15.39 -7.91
N GLU A 46 -12.48 -15.45 -7.13
CA GLU A 46 -12.45 -14.88 -5.77
C GLU A 46 -12.60 -13.36 -5.79
N LEU A 47 -12.12 -12.65 -6.81
CA LEU A 47 -12.37 -11.22 -6.97
C LEU A 47 -13.86 -10.91 -7.16
N LYS A 48 -14.60 -11.71 -7.94
CA LYS A 48 -16.06 -11.57 -8.07
C LYS A 48 -16.77 -11.79 -6.73
N GLU A 49 -16.34 -12.80 -5.98
CA GLU A 49 -16.88 -13.08 -4.65
C GLU A 49 -16.56 -11.96 -3.65
N ALA A 50 -15.33 -11.43 -3.69
CA ALA A 50 -14.89 -10.32 -2.86
C ALA A 50 -15.71 -9.05 -3.12
N VAL A 51 -15.97 -8.70 -4.38
CA VAL A 51 -16.82 -7.55 -4.73
C VAL A 51 -18.22 -7.72 -4.14
N LYS A 52 -18.87 -8.87 -4.41
CA LYS A 52 -20.20 -9.16 -3.88
C LYS A 52 -20.25 -9.09 -2.36
N TYR A 53 -19.25 -9.67 -1.69
CA TYR A 53 -19.17 -9.65 -0.24
C TYR A 53 -19.02 -8.22 0.30
N CYS A 54 -18.11 -7.43 -0.25
CA CYS A 54 -17.88 -6.06 0.20
C CYS A 54 -19.14 -5.20 -0.01
N HIS A 55 -19.71 -5.23 -1.21
CA HIS A 55 -20.92 -4.47 -1.56
C HIS A 55 -22.12 -4.86 -0.69
N LEU A 56 -22.30 -6.16 -0.41
CA LEU A 56 -23.32 -6.64 0.52
C LEU A 56 -23.23 -5.90 1.85
N TYR A 57 -22.04 -5.68 2.40
CA TYR A 57 -21.84 -5.03 3.69
C TYR A 57 -21.57 -3.51 3.60
N GLY A 58 -21.77 -2.90 2.42
CA GLY A 58 -21.54 -1.47 2.19
C GLY A 58 -20.07 -1.07 2.34
N VAL A 59 -19.16 -1.99 2.03
CA VAL A 59 -17.71 -1.77 2.01
C VAL A 59 -17.27 -1.67 0.55
N LYS A 60 -16.41 -0.71 0.23
CA LYS A 60 -15.85 -0.59 -1.13
C LYS A 60 -14.70 -1.58 -1.32
N LEU A 61 -14.54 -2.13 -2.52
CA LEU A 61 -13.40 -2.97 -2.90
C LEU A 61 -12.51 -2.24 -3.90
N TYR A 62 -11.24 -2.05 -3.52
CA TYR A 62 -10.20 -1.51 -4.40
C TYR A 62 -9.24 -2.62 -4.83
N VAL A 63 -8.82 -2.62 -6.10
CA VAL A 63 -7.89 -3.62 -6.62
C VAL A 63 -6.57 -2.96 -7.03
N THR A 64 -5.45 -3.50 -6.55
CA THR A 64 -4.13 -3.01 -6.96
C THR A 64 -3.77 -3.51 -8.35
N ALA A 65 -3.53 -2.57 -9.27
CA ALA A 65 -2.92 -2.76 -10.58
C ALA A 65 -1.68 -1.84 -10.69
N ASN A 66 -0.86 -1.87 -9.64
CA ASN A 66 0.17 -0.89 -9.37
C ASN A 66 1.57 -1.44 -9.64
N THR A 67 1.76 -2.19 -10.73
CA THR A 67 3.08 -2.50 -11.29
C THR A 67 3.38 -1.59 -12.48
N VAL A 68 4.66 -1.36 -12.79
CA VAL A 68 5.06 -0.83 -14.10
C VAL A 68 4.73 -1.88 -15.17
N VAL A 69 4.21 -1.45 -16.32
CA VAL A 69 3.74 -2.35 -17.38
C VAL A 69 4.74 -2.31 -18.53
N PHE A 70 5.19 -3.47 -18.98
CA PHE A 70 6.08 -3.56 -20.14
C PHE A 70 5.26 -3.58 -21.43
N GLU A 71 5.92 -3.25 -22.54
CA GLU A 71 5.28 -3.06 -23.83
C GLU A 71 4.42 -4.26 -24.27
N ASN A 72 4.93 -5.46 -24.07
CA ASN A 72 4.26 -6.72 -24.44
C ASN A 72 3.13 -7.13 -23.48
N GLU A 73 2.88 -6.35 -22.42
CA GLU A 73 1.86 -6.62 -21.41
C GLU A 73 0.67 -5.65 -21.48
N ILE A 74 0.70 -4.68 -22.39
CA ILE A 74 -0.34 -3.63 -22.47
C ILE A 74 -1.73 -4.23 -22.72
N GLU A 75 -1.84 -5.18 -23.66
CA GLU A 75 -3.13 -5.81 -23.99
C GLU A 75 -3.68 -6.61 -22.81
N ASP A 76 -2.86 -7.46 -22.18
CA ASP A 76 -3.21 -8.21 -20.98
C ASP A 76 -3.64 -7.28 -19.82
N PHE A 77 -2.96 -6.13 -19.69
CA PHE A 77 -3.31 -5.12 -18.70
C PHE A 77 -4.70 -4.53 -18.96
N LEU A 78 -5.00 -4.17 -20.21
CA LEU A 78 -6.30 -3.62 -20.60
C LEU A 78 -7.44 -4.63 -20.44
N ASP A 79 -7.22 -5.89 -20.79
CA ASP A 79 -8.18 -6.97 -20.56
C ASP A 79 -8.46 -7.16 -19.07
N TYR A 80 -7.42 -7.06 -18.24
CA TYR A 80 -7.59 -7.08 -16.80
C TYR A 80 -8.39 -5.87 -16.29
N MET A 81 -8.13 -4.65 -16.78
CA MET A 81 -8.90 -3.46 -16.39
C MET A 81 -10.36 -3.56 -16.80
N LYS A 82 -10.64 -4.07 -18.01
CA LYS A 82 -11.99 -4.36 -18.48
C LYS A 82 -12.69 -5.34 -17.55
N PHE A 83 -12.03 -6.45 -17.22
CA PHE A 83 -12.57 -7.44 -16.29
C PHE A 83 -12.92 -6.82 -14.92
N LEU A 84 -12.01 -6.05 -14.32
CA LEU A 84 -12.24 -5.42 -13.01
C LEU A 84 -13.43 -4.45 -13.04
N TYR A 85 -13.54 -3.64 -14.10
CA TYR A 85 -14.67 -2.74 -14.28
C TYR A 85 -16.00 -3.49 -14.40
N GLU A 86 -16.05 -4.56 -15.22
CA GLU A 86 -17.27 -5.34 -15.44
C GLU A 86 -17.76 -6.12 -14.22
N ILE A 87 -16.86 -6.51 -13.31
CA ILE A 87 -17.26 -7.19 -12.07
C ILE A 87 -17.69 -6.22 -10.96
N GLY A 88 -17.54 -4.90 -11.16
CA GLY A 88 -17.95 -3.87 -10.20
C GLY A 88 -16.89 -3.49 -9.18
N VAL A 89 -15.60 -3.59 -9.49
CA VAL A 89 -14.56 -3.00 -8.63
C VAL A 89 -14.78 -1.50 -8.51
N ASP A 90 -14.75 -0.99 -7.28
CA ASP A 90 -15.04 0.43 -6.99
C ASP A 90 -13.91 1.35 -7.46
N ALA A 91 -12.64 0.93 -7.31
CA ALA A 91 -11.49 1.66 -7.83
C ALA A 91 -10.28 0.76 -8.08
N VAL A 92 -9.42 1.16 -9.01
CA VAL A 92 -8.11 0.54 -9.24
C VAL A 92 -6.98 1.43 -8.76
N ILE A 93 -6.00 0.84 -8.06
CA ILE A 93 -4.80 1.55 -7.60
C ILE A 93 -3.70 1.32 -8.63
N MET A 94 -3.29 2.37 -9.36
CA MET A 94 -2.39 2.29 -10.52
C MET A 94 -1.13 3.14 -10.34
N GLN A 95 -0.03 2.79 -11.03
CA GLN A 95 1.19 3.62 -11.01
C GLN A 95 1.68 4.07 -12.40
N ASP A 96 1.42 3.29 -13.44
CA ASP A 96 2.00 3.52 -14.76
C ASP A 96 1.25 4.67 -15.45
N LEU A 97 1.93 5.79 -15.71
CA LEU A 97 1.30 7.02 -16.19
C LEU A 97 0.69 6.85 -17.58
N GLY A 98 1.35 6.09 -18.46
CA GLY A 98 0.81 5.74 -19.76
C GLY A 98 -0.47 4.93 -19.65
N MET A 99 -0.47 3.91 -18.78
CA MET A 99 -1.65 3.08 -18.56
C MET A 99 -2.78 3.85 -17.87
N ILE A 100 -2.50 4.75 -16.92
CA ILE A 100 -3.53 5.62 -16.31
C ILE A 100 -4.20 6.44 -17.41
N ASN A 101 -3.41 7.14 -18.23
CA ASN A 101 -3.94 7.94 -19.34
C ASN A 101 -4.77 7.10 -20.33
N LEU A 102 -4.29 5.89 -20.66
CA LEU A 102 -4.97 4.98 -21.57
C LEU A 102 -6.30 4.46 -21.00
N VAL A 103 -6.31 4.02 -19.73
CA VAL A 103 -7.53 3.53 -19.06
C VAL A 103 -8.55 4.65 -18.91
N ARG A 104 -8.14 5.87 -18.55
CA ARG A 104 -9.07 7.02 -18.47
C ARG A 104 -9.74 7.33 -19.81
N ARG A 105 -9.05 7.07 -20.93
CA ARG A 105 -9.61 7.22 -22.28
C ARG A 105 -10.55 6.06 -22.66
N LEU A 106 -10.20 4.83 -22.34
CA LEU A 106 -10.92 3.63 -22.80
C LEU A 106 -12.05 3.19 -21.85
N ILE A 107 -11.91 3.46 -20.54
CA ILE A 107 -12.83 3.08 -19.47
C ILE A 107 -13.06 4.30 -18.55
N PRO A 108 -13.67 5.39 -19.04
CA PRO A 108 -13.75 6.68 -18.33
C PRO A 108 -14.51 6.65 -17.00
N ASN A 109 -15.34 5.61 -16.78
CA ASN A 109 -16.11 5.44 -15.54
C ASN A 109 -15.39 4.58 -14.50
N LEU A 110 -14.23 3.99 -14.82
CA LEU A 110 -13.42 3.28 -13.82
C LEU A 110 -12.67 4.31 -12.96
N GLU A 111 -12.93 4.30 -11.65
CA GLU A 111 -12.23 5.15 -10.70
C GLU A 111 -10.77 4.70 -10.56
N ILE A 112 -9.85 5.67 -10.63
CA ILE A 112 -8.41 5.41 -10.51
C ILE A 112 -7.86 6.15 -9.31
N HIS A 113 -7.12 5.42 -8.48
CA HIS A 113 -6.30 5.96 -7.41
C HIS A 113 -4.82 5.87 -7.81
N ALA A 114 -4.11 6.99 -7.72
CA ALA A 114 -2.67 7.04 -7.92
C ALA A 114 -1.95 6.35 -6.75
N SER A 115 -1.23 5.27 -7.07
CA SER A 115 -0.39 4.52 -6.13
C SER A 115 0.71 5.40 -5.56
N THR A 116 1.11 5.12 -4.32
CA THR A 116 2.30 5.71 -3.69
C THR A 116 3.57 5.46 -4.54
N GLN A 117 3.58 4.45 -5.41
CA GLN A 117 4.68 4.18 -6.35
C GLN A 117 4.84 5.24 -7.46
N ILE A 118 3.89 6.16 -7.65
CA ILE A 118 4.07 7.34 -8.52
C ILE A 118 5.01 8.38 -7.87
N ASN A 119 5.31 8.23 -6.56
CA ASN A 119 6.08 9.20 -5.78
C ASN A 119 5.40 10.58 -5.70
N CYS A 120 4.10 10.63 -5.44
CA CYS A 120 3.37 11.89 -5.35
C CYS A 120 3.67 12.60 -4.01
N HIS A 121 4.42 13.71 -4.07
CA HIS A 121 4.91 14.42 -2.88
C HIS A 121 4.84 15.96 -2.97
N ASN A 122 4.23 16.50 -4.02
CA ASN A 122 4.09 17.94 -4.26
C ASN A 122 2.78 18.28 -4.99
N ASP A 123 2.41 19.56 -4.98
CA ASP A 123 1.12 20.05 -5.50
C ASP A 123 1.04 19.95 -7.03
N GLU A 124 2.16 20.15 -7.73
CA GLU A 124 2.30 20.05 -9.17
C GLU A 124 2.02 18.62 -9.66
N SER A 125 2.55 17.60 -8.98
CA SER A 125 2.24 16.19 -9.25
C SER A 125 0.75 15.91 -9.06
N LEU A 126 0.17 16.40 -7.95
CA LEU A 126 -1.25 16.22 -7.65
C LEU A 126 -2.14 16.89 -8.70
N ARG A 127 -1.78 18.08 -9.20
CA ARG A 127 -2.53 18.78 -10.23
C ARG A 127 -2.52 18.02 -11.55
N LEU A 128 -1.38 17.51 -11.97
CA LEU A 128 -1.30 16.68 -13.17
C LEU A 128 -2.16 15.44 -13.06
N LEU A 129 -2.09 14.70 -11.94
CA LEU A 129 -2.95 13.54 -11.70
C LEU A 129 -4.44 13.90 -11.71
N HIS A 130 -4.81 15.02 -11.10
CA HIS A 130 -6.18 15.52 -11.09
C HIS A 130 -6.67 15.86 -12.52
N GLU A 131 -5.84 16.54 -13.33
CA GLU A 131 -6.14 16.83 -14.74
C GLU A 131 -6.25 15.57 -15.61
N MET A 132 -5.53 14.49 -15.26
CA MET A 132 -5.69 13.18 -15.90
C MET A 132 -7.01 12.48 -15.51
N GLY A 133 -7.75 13.00 -14.53
CA GLY A 133 -8.98 12.38 -14.00
C GLY A 133 -8.74 11.30 -12.95
N VAL A 134 -7.60 11.35 -12.24
CA VAL A 134 -7.39 10.54 -11.04
C VAL A 134 -8.18 11.14 -9.88
N THR A 135 -8.95 10.31 -9.18
CA THR A 135 -9.82 10.75 -8.08
C THR A 135 -9.05 10.93 -6.78
N ARG A 136 -8.10 10.02 -6.50
CA ARG A 136 -7.37 9.96 -5.24
C ARG A 136 -5.88 9.72 -5.44
N ALA A 137 -5.05 10.38 -4.65
CA ALA A 137 -3.60 10.15 -4.61
C ALA A 137 -3.15 9.59 -3.27
N VAL A 138 -2.51 8.42 -3.30
CA VAL A 138 -1.79 7.88 -2.14
C VAL A 138 -0.45 8.59 -2.06
N LEU A 139 -0.31 9.45 -1.06
CA LEU A 139 0.87 10.29 -0.89
C LEU A 139 2.13 9.44 -0.61
N ALA A 140 3.30 10.00 -0.95
CA ALA A 140 4.58 9.39 -0.62
C ALA A 140 4.70 9.24 0.91
N ARG A 141 5.15 8.06 1.38
CA ARG A 141 5.29 7.76 2.82
C ARG A 141 6.33 8.63 3.52
N GLU A 142 7.16 9.30 2.72
CA GLU A 142 8.24 10.16 3.15
C GLU A 142 7.78 11.57 3.53
N MET A 143 6.50 11.92 3.32
CA MET A 143 5.96 13.24 3.68
C MET A 143 5.68 13.37 5.19
N SER A 144 5.94 14.57 5.72
CA SER A 144 5.54 15.01 7.05
C SER A 144 4.13 15.62 7.05
N ILE A 145 3.51 15.73 8.22
CA ILE A 145 2.21 16.40 8.37
C ILE A 145 2.25 17.85 7.88
N ASP A 146 3.34 18.58 8.13
CA ASP A 146 3.49 19.97 7.68
C ASP A 146 3.55 20.06 6.16
N GLU A 147 4.27 19.15 5.50
CA GLU A 147 4.29 19.05 4.03
C GLU A 147 2.90 18.71 3.48
N ILE A 148 2.18 17.78 4.10
CA ILE A 148 0.82 17.38 3.68
C ILE A 148 -0.18 18.53 3.84
N LYS A 149 -0.10 19.28 4.95
CA LYS A 149 -0.94 20.45 5.21
C LYS A 149 -0.72 21.56 4.17
N GLY A 150 0.47 21.64 3.58
CA GLY A 150 0.80 22.60 2.53
C GLY A 150 0.19 22.29 1.16
N LEU A 151 -0.37 21.09 0.95
CA LEU A 151 -0.95 20.68 -0.32
C LEU A 151 -2.32 21.33 -0.54
N LYS A 152 -2.48 22.02 -1.67
CA LYS A 152 -3.65 22.80 -2.05
C LYS A 152 -4.49 22.15 -3.14
N CYS A 153 -3.96 21.16 -3.87
CA CYS A 153 -4.72 20.47 -4.91
C CYS A 153 -5.99 19.80 -4.30
N PRO A 154 -7.18 19.95 -4.93
CA PRO A 154 -8.43 19.42 -4.38
C PRO A 154 -8.59 17.89 -4.52
N ILE A 155 -7.66 17.20 -5.19
CA ILE A 155 -7.66 15.73 -5.29
C ILE A 155 -7.73 15.08 -3.90
N GLU A 156 -8.46 13.96 -3.80
CA GLU A 156 -8.53 13.20 -2.55
C GLU A 156 -7.14 12.70 -2.15
N LYS A 157 -6.81 12.80 -0.86
CA LYS A 157 -5.51 12.41 -0.32
C LYS A 157 -5.65 11.18 0.55
N GLU A 158 -4.77 10.22 0.33
CA GLU A 158 -4.64 9.02 1.14
C GLU A 158 -3.24 8.93 1.75
N ILE A 159 -3.16 8.58 3.04
CA ILE A 159 -1.88 8.39 3.73
C ILE A 159 -1.82 7.04 4.43
N PHE A 160 -0.62 6.50 4.59
CA PHE A 160 -0.40 5.32 5.42
C PHE A 160 -0.39 5.72 6.90
N ILE A 161 -1.06 4.95 7.75
CA ILE A 161 -1.12 5.18 9.21
C ILE A 161 -0.54 4.03 10.03
N HIS A 162 -0.39 2.84 9.44
CA HIS A 162 0.09 1.66 10.14
C HIS A 162 0.79 0.67 9.19
N GLY A 163 1.79 -0.04 9.68
CA GLY A 163 2.45 -1.16 8.99
C GLY A 163 3.84 -0.83 8.45
N ALA A 164 4.31 -1.65 7.52
CA ALA A 164 5.71 -1.63 7.10
C ALA A 164 6.09 -0.36 6.31
N LEU A 165 7.17 0.30 6.72
CA LEU A 165 7.77 1.41 5.99
C LEU A 165 8.71 0.94 4.86
N CYS A 166 8.86 1.80 3.86
CA CYS A 166 9.92 1.73 2.87
C CYS A 166 11.01 2.74 3.27
N VAL A 167 12.28 2.41 3.03
CA VAL A 167 13.39 3.31 3.34
C VAL A 167 13.73 4.25 2.18
N SER A 168 13.49 3.82 0.94
CA SER A 168 13.62 4.66 -0.25
C SER A 168 12.31 5.37 -0.53
N TYR A 169 12.39 6.57 -1.11
CA TYR A 169 11.21 7.23 -1.68
C TYR A 169 10.38 6.27 -2.51
N SER A 170 9.08 6.40 -2.36
CA SER A 170 8.10 5.46 -2.86
C SER A 170 8.17 5.35 -4.39
N GLY A 171 8.30 4.13 -4.92
CA GLY A 171 8.44 3.87 -6.38
C GLY A 171 9.80 4.17 -7.00
N GLN A 172 10.78 4.61 -6.21
CA GLN A 172 12.08 5.08 -6.68
C GLN A 172 13.23 4.08 -6.45
N CYS A 173 12.92 2.83 -6.08
CA CYS A 173 13.90 1.82 -5.69
C CYS A 173 14.14 0.78 -6.81
N LEU A 174 15.36 0.76 -7.33
CA LEU A 174 15.87 -0.18 -8.33
C LEU A 174 16.82 -1.23 -7.73
N PHE A 175 17.01 -1.22 -6.41
CA PHE A 175 18.01 -2.08 -5.75
C PHE A 175 17.80 -3.56 -6.09
N SER A 176 16.58 -4.07 -5.94
CA SER A 176 16.28 -5.49 -6.12
C SER A 176 16.28 -5.92 -7.59
N SER A 177 15.88 -5.04 -8.53
CA SER A 177 15.94 -5.35 -9.97
C SER A 177 17.38 -5.41 -10.46
N LEU A 178 18.19 -4.40 -10.16
CA LEU A 178 19.55 -4.31 -10.69
C LEU A 178 20.58 -5.20 -9.98
N ASN A 179 20.22 -5.83 -8.85
CA ASN A 179 21.11 -6.75 -8.12
C ASN A 179 20.59 -8.19 -8.04
N GLY A 180 19.48 -8.52 -8.71
CA GLY A 180 18.92 -9.86 -8.65
C GLY A 180 17.75 -10.13 -9.60
N GLY A 181 17.50 -9.26 -10.58
CA GLY A 181 16.44 -9.42 -11.59
C GLY A 181 15.01 -9.30 -11.07
N ARG A 182 14.82 -9.04 -9.76
CA ARG A 182 13.50 -9.01 -9.12
C ARG A 182 13.07 -7.59 -8.85
N SER A 183 12.26 -7.01 -9.74
CA SER A 183 11.81 -5.62 -9.61
C SER A 183 10.84 -5.42 -8.44
N GLY A 184 11.14 -4.43 -7.60
CA GLY A 184 10.22 -3.97 -6.55
C GLY A 184 9.02 -3.20 -7.11
N ASN A 185 9.22 -2.48 -8.21
CA ASN A 185 8.16 -1.78 -8.96
C ASN A 185 7.24 -2.76 -9.71
N ARG A 186 7.64 -4.04 -9.85
CA ARG A 186 6.81 -5.14 -10.36
C ARG A 186 6.41 -6.14 -9.27
N GLY A 187 6.39 -5.70 -8.02
CA GLY A 187 5.88 -6.48 -6.89
C GLY A 187 6.74 -7.64 -6.40
N SER A 188 7.97 -7.77 -6.91
CA SER A 188 8.87 -8.89 -6.61
C SER A 188 10.03 -8.55 -5.67
N CYS A 189 9.94 -7.41 -4.97
CA CYS A 189 10.95 -6.89 -4.05
C CYS A 189 11.52 -7.97 -3.11
N THR A 190 12.84 -8.07 -3.05
CA THR A 190 13.57 -9.02 -2.18
C THR A 190 13.82 -8.50 -0.77
N GLY A 191 13.47 -7.24 -0.49
CA GLY A 191 13.73 -6.62 0.81
C GLY A 191 15.21 -6.37 1.05
N SER A 192 15.97 -5.95 0.03
CA SER A 192 17.41 -5.70 0.13
C SER A 192 17.78 -4.77 1.30
N CYS A 193 16.95 -3.76 1.59
CA CYS A 193 17.12 -2.87 2.75
C CYS A 193 17.07 -3.56 4.12
N ARG A 194 16.59 -4.81 4.20
CA ARG A 194 16.51 -5.61 5.44
C ARG A 194 17.70 -6.55 5.62
N LEU A 195 18.64 -6.56 4.67
CA LEU A 195 19.88 -7.33 4.76
C LEU A 195 20.90 -6.61 5.65
N PRO A 196 21.88 -7.35 6.21
CA PRO A 196 22.99 -6.74 6.92
C PRO A 196 23.97 -6.05 5.95
N TYR A 197 24.47 -4.89 6.37
CA TYR A 197 25.47 -4.09 5.68
C TYR A 197 26.49 -3.55 6.67
N LYS A 198 27.70 -3.31 6.17
CA LYS A 198 28.76 -2.55 6.84
C LYS A 198 28.93 -1.21 6.15
N LEU A 199 29.28 -0.18 6.91
CA LEU A 199 29.53 1.17 6.40
C LEU A 199 31.04 1.38 6.26
N TYR A 200 31.47 2.00 5.16
CA TYR A 200 32.89 2.26 4.88
C TYR A 200 33.11 3.72 4.46
N ASP A 201 34.22 4.29 4.91
CA ASP A 201 34.85 5.45 4.27
C ASP A 201 36.07 4.97 3.50
N ASP A 202 35.98 5.00 2.17
CA ASP A 202 36.94 4.38 1.27
C ASP A 202 37.25 2.91 1.63
N LYS A 203 38.39 2.63 2.26
CA LYS A 203 38.81 1.28 2.66
C LYS A 203 38.59 0.98 4.15
N GLU A 204 38.25 1.98 4.95
CA GLU A 204 38.12 1.84 6.40
C GLU A 204 36.67 1.56 6.82
N GLU A 205 36.47 0.52 7.63
CA GLU A 205 35.15 0.17 8.15
C GLU A 205 34.75 1.12 9.28
N ILE A 206 33.62 1.80 9.12
CA ILE A 206 33.00 2.60 10.17
C ILE A 206 32.18 1.68 11.07
N LYS A 207 32.56 1.58 12.35
CA LYS A 207 31.83 0.80 13.34
C LYS A 207 30.45 1.39 13.58
N THR A 208 29.43 0.53 13.63
CA THR A 208 28.03 0.88 13.86
C THR A 208 27.42 -0.02 14.93
N ASP A 209 26.43 0.48 15.68
CA ASP A 209 25.79 -0.25 16.79
C ASP A 209 24.86 -1.39 16.33
N GLY A 210 24.76 -1.61 15.03
CA GLY A 210 23.89 -2.62 14.44
C GLY A 210 24.22 -2.78 12.96
N ARG A 211 23.90 -3.95 12.41
CA ARG A 211 24.27 -4.32 11.04
C ARG A 211 23.16 -4.10 10.01
N TYR A 212 21.94 -3.75 10.41
CA TYR A 212 20.79 -3.60 9.50
C TYR A 212 20.55 -2.13 9.13
N LEU A 213 21.57 -1.49 8.57
CA LEU A 213 21.66 -0.02 8.42
C LEU A 213 20.52 0.64 7.64
N LEU A 214 19.82 -0.12 6.79
CA LEU A 214 18.71 0.35 5.96
C LEU A 214 17.34 -0.15 6.43
N SER A 215 17.29 -0.95 7.51
CA SER A 215 16.06 -1.58 7.98
C SER A 215 15.20 -0.58 8.75
N THR A 216 13.90 -0.58 8.45
CA THR A 216 12.94 0.34 9.07
C THR A 216 12.17 -0.31 10.22
N LYS A 217 11.72 0.52 11.14
CA LYS A 217 10.66 0.28 12.12
C LYS A 217 9.30 0.10 11.42
N GLU A 218 8.27 -0.24 12.20
CA GLU A 218 6.87 -0.28 11.76
C GLU A 218 6.17 1.04 12.06
N LEU A 219 5.43 1.59 11.10
CA LEU A 219 4.59 2.76 11.32
C LEU A 219 3.44 2.41 12.25
N CYS A 220 3.18 3.24 13.25
CA CYS A 220 2.00 3.14 14.11
C CYS A 220 1.57 4.52 14.61
N SER A 221 0.51 5.06 14.00
CA SER A 221 0.06 6.44 14.24
C SER A 221 -1.07 6.54 15.28
N VAL A 222 -1.41 5.45 15.98
CA VAL A 222 -2.53 5.40 16.94
C VAL A 222 -2.46 6.49 18.01
N ASN A 223 -1.26 6.81 18.49
CA ASN A 223 -1.05 7.84 19.52
C ASN A 223 -1.32 9.26 19.01
N ASN A 224 -1.19 9.51 17.71
CA ASN A 224 -1.34 10.84 17.11
C ASN A 224 -2.47 10.87 16.06
N ILE A 225 -3.41 9.93 16.15
CA ILE A 225 -4.49 9.79 15.17
C ILE A 225 -5.37 11.04 15.10
N LYS A 226 -5.57 11.72 16.24
CA LYS A 226 -6.30 13.00 16.27
C LYS A 226 -5.66 14.04 15.36
N SER A 227 -4.35 14.25 15.49
CA SER A 227 -3.61 15.23 14.68
C SER A 227 -3.70 14.93 13.19
N ILE A 228 -3.79 13.66 12.80
CA ILE A 228 -4.01 13.24 11.42
C ILE A 228 -5.44 13.56 10.97
N LEU A 229 -6.45 13.26 11.79
CA LEU A 229 -7.86 13.51 11.48
C LEU A 229 -8.18 15.02 11.40
N ASP A 230 -7.49 15.85 12.20
CA ASP A 230 -7.59 17.31 12.16
C ASP A 230 -7.16 17.88 10.78
N LEU A 231 -6.31 17.17 10.01
CA LEU A 231 -5.92 17.55 8.64
C LEU A 231 -7.00 17.29 7.59
N LYS A 232 -8.07 16.58 7.94
CA LYS A 232 -9.16 16.20 7.03
C LYS A 232 -8.68 15.40 5.82
N ILE A 233 -7.79 14.44 6.04
CA ILE A 233 -7.39 13.46 5.03
C ILE A 233 -8.60 12.60 4.66
N ASP A 234 -8.75 12.29 3.38
CA ASP A 234 -9.91 11.58 2.83
C ASP A 234 -9.87 10.08 3.16
N SER A 235 -8.69 9.46 3.12
CA SER A 235 -8.49 8.03 3.40
C SER A 235 -7.25 7.74 4.26
N LEU A 236 -7.41 6.90 5.27
CA LEU A 236 -6.33 6.36 6.11
C LEU A 236 -6.09 4.89 5.75
N LYS A 237 -4.88 4.60 5.28
CA LYS A 237 -4.51 3.28 4.78
C LYS A 237 -3.66 2.49 5.78
N ILE A 238 -4.05 1.24 6.01
CA ILE A 238 -3.26 0.25 6.74
C ILE A 238 -2.45 -0.59 5.74
N GLU A 239 -1.13 -0.73 5.92
CA GLU A 239 -0.31 -1.65 5.12
C GLU A 239 -0.30 -3.06 5.74
N GLY A 240 -0.65 -4.08 4.97
CA GLY A 240 -0.69 -5.43 5.54
C GLY A 240 -1.19 -6.57 4.66
N ARG A 241 -1.11 -6.49 3.31
CA ARG A 241 -1.65 -7.55 2.42
C ARG A 241 -1.05 -8.95 2.63
N MET A 242 0.11 -9.05 3.28
CA MET A 242 0.76 -10.34 3.62
C MET A 242 0.60 -10.70 5.10
N LYS A 243 -0.25 -9.99 5.83
CA LYS A 243 -0.50 -10.22 7.26
C LYS A 243 -1.70 -11.14 7.45
N SER A 244 -1.81 -11.71 8.65
CA SER A 244 -2.88 -12.65 8.98
C SER A 244 -4.22 -11.93 9.18
N PRO A 245 -5.35 -12.66 9.12
CA PRO A 245 -6.68 -12.11 9.44
C PRO A 245 -6.72 -11.44 10.82
N GLU A 246 -6.00 -11.98 11.81
CA GLU A 246 -5.95 -11.43 13.17
C GLU A 246 -5.27 -10.06 13.21
N TYR A 247 -4.13 -9.92 12.51
CA TYR A 247 -3.45 -8.64 12.40
C TYR A 247 -4.35 -7.59 11.77
N VAL A 248 -4.93 -7.91 10.61
CA VAL A 248 -5.77 -6.95 9.88
C VAL A 248 -7.02 -6.61 10.69
N GLY A 249 -7.77 -7.60 11.16
CA GLY A 249 -8.99 -7.40 11.93
C GLY A 249 -8.76 -6.54 13.17
N TYR A 250 -7.72 -6.82 13.94
CA TYR A 250 -7.47 -6.06 15.18
C TYR A 250 -6.97 -4.63 14.90
N VAL A 251 -6.06 -4.44 13.96
CA VAL A 251 -5.58 -3.10 13.59
C VAL A 251 -6.75 -2.25 13.07
N THR A 252 -7.58 -2.81 12.17
CA THR A 252 -8.79 -2.16 11.68
C THR A 252 -9.74 -1.79 12.82
N LYS A 253 -9.99 -2.71 13.76
CA LYS A 253 -10.87 -2.47 14.92
C LYS A 253 -10.39 -1.29 15.77
N VAL A 254 -9.10 -1.25 16.10
CA VAL A 254 -8.52 -0.17 16.92
C VAL A 254 -8.64 1.17 16.20
N TYR A 255 -8.26 1.24 14.93
CA TYR A 255 -8.40 2.50 14.18
C TYR A 255 -9.86 2.91 13.99
N ARG A 256 -10.77 1.98 13.71
CA ARG A 256 -12.21 2.27 13.59
C ARG A 256 -12.74 2.92 14.87
N ARG A 257 -12.43 2.33 16.03
CA ARG A 257 -12.81 2.88 17.34
C ARG A 257 -12.28 4.29 17.54
N LEU A 258 -10.99 4.51 17.29
CA LEU A 258 -10.35 5.82 17.44
C LEU A 258 -10.96 6.87 16.51
N ILE A 259 -11.23 6.51 15.25
CA ILE A 259 -11.86 7.42 14.29
C ILE A 259 -13.31 7.72 14.72
N ASP A 260 -14.06 6.72 15.18
CA ASP A 260 -15.44 6.92 15.66
C ASP A 260 -15.50 7.83 16.88
N GLU A 261 -14.61 7.63 17.85
CA GLU A 261 -14.50 8.48 19.03
C GLU A 261 -14.25 9.95 18.66
N TYR A 262 -13.36 10.21 17.70
CA TYR A 262 -13.12 11.56 17.18
C TYR A 262 -14.38 12.19 16.55
N TYR A 263 -15.07 11.46 15.67
CA TYR A 263 -16.27 11.99 15.01
C TYR A 263 -17.49 12.13 15.93
N LEU A 264 -17.50 11.44 17.07
CA LEU A 264 -18.48 11.63 18.15
C LEU A 264 -18.14 12.84 19.06
N GLY A 265 -17.08 13.59 18.76
CA GLY A 265 -16.64 14.76 19.53
C GLY A 265 -15.71 14.43 20.71
N GLY A 266 -15.22 13.20 20.79
CA GLY A 266 -14.26 12.75 21.80
C GLY A 266 -12.81 13.08 21.47
N ASN A 267 -11.90 12.70 22.37
CA ASN A 267 -10.46 12.81 22.19
C ASN A 267 -9.85 11.40 22.11
N PRO A 268 -9.61 10.86 20.90
CA PRO A 268 -9.27 9.45 20.73
C PRO A 268 -7.98 9.08 21.43
N THR A 269 -8.06 8.08 22.31
CA THR A 269 -6.91 7.56 23.07
C THR A 269 -6.80 6.05 22.95
N ILE A 270 -5.56 5.56 22.85
CA ILE A 270 -5.27 4.12 22.88
C ILE A 270 -5.04 3.67 24.32
N THR A 271 -5.56 2.49 24.67
CA THR A 271 -5.33 1.87 25.97
C THR A 271 -3.99 1.11 26.00
N GLU A 272 -3.44 0.88 27.19
CA GLU A 272 -2.21 0.08 27.36
C GLU A 272 -2.37 -1.34 26.79
N ASP A 273 -3.52 -1.97 27.03
CA ASP A 273 -3.84 -3.30 26.52
C ASP A 273 -3.93 -3.33 24.99
N GLU A 274 -4.52 -2.30 24.37
CA GLU A 274 -4.56 -2.21 22.92
C GLU A 274 -3.17 -2.06 22.32
N MET A 275 -2.34 -1.19 22.90
CA MET A 275 -0.97 -1.00 22.46
C MET A 275 -0.14 -2.28 22.64
N TYR A 276 -0.34 -2.99 23.75
CA TYR A 276 0.30 -4.27 24.01
C TYR A 276 -0.10 -5.33 22.97
N ASN A 277 -1.39 -5.43 22.63
CA ASN A 277 -1.91 -6.34 21.61
C ASN A 277 -1.40 -6.00 20.20
N LEU A 278 -1.38 -4.72 19.80
CA LEU A 278 -0.78 -4.28 18.54
C LEU A 278 0.70 -4.70 18.46
N THR A 279 1.42 -4.49 19.55
CA THR A 279 2.83 -4.87 19.66
C THR A 279 3.02 -6.39 19.53
N THR A 280 2.12 -7.20 20.10
CA THR A 280 2.18 -8.66 20.05
C THR A 280 1.89 -9.20 18.65
N LEU A 281 0.96 -8.57 17.90
CA LEU A 281 0.59 -9.03 16.57
C LEU A 281 1.75 -8.91 15.58
N PHE A 282 2.32 -7.71 15.47
CA PHE A 282 3.55 -7.50 14.72
C PHE A 282 4.14 -6.11 14.99
N ASN A 283 5.37 -6.08 15.46
CA ASN A 283 6.18 -4.87 15.51
C ASN A 283 7.66 -5.19 15.23
N ARG A 284 8.39 -4.19 14.74
CA ARG A 284 9.86 -4.20 14.62
C ARG A 284 10.41 -2.94 15.27
N GLU A 285 9.88 -2.67 16.47
CA GLU A 285 9.76 -1.36 17.07
C GLU A 285 8.79 -0.46 16.28
N PHE A 286 7.94 0.29 16.98
CA PHE A 286 7.04 1.24 16.36
C PHE A 286 7.71 2.60 16.19
N THR A 287 7.30 3.32 15.16
CA THR A 287 7.65 4.71 14.90
C THR A 287 6.40 5.49 14.48
N GLN A 288 6.41 6.79 14.73
CA GLN A 288 5.44 7.72 14.15
C GLN A 288 5.73 8.04 12.67
N GLY A 289 6.85 7.54 12.12
CA GLY A 289 7.22 7.69 10.73
C GLY A 289 7.65 9.11 10.36
N TYR A 290 7.79 9.34 9.05
CA TYR A 290 8.07 10.67 8.52
C TYR A 290 6.95 11.68 8.78
N LEU A 291 5.70 11.21 8.97
CA LEU A 291 4.55 12.04 9.33
C LEU A 291 4.85 12.99 10.50
N PHE A 292 5.60 12.50 11.50
CA PHE A 292 5.96 13.24 12.70
C PHE A 292 7.48 13.42 12.86
N ASN A 293 8.25 13.30 11.78
CA ASN A 293 9.71 13.44 11.78
C ASN A 293 10.43 12.51 12.79
N ASP A 294 9.89 11.31 13.02
CA ASP A 294 10.45 10.34 13.96
C ASP A 294 11.54 9.48 13.29
N ASN A 295 12.42 8.89 14.11
CA ASN A 295 13.45 7.98 13.62
C ASN A 295 12.83 6.67 13.13
N ILE A 296 12.89 6.46 11.82
CA ILE A 296 12.34 5.29 11.17
C ILE A 296 13.24 4.05 11.17
N TYR A 297 14.49 4.13 11.65
CA TYR A 297 15.46 3.03 11.50
C TYR A 297 15.49 2.08 12.69
N ASN A 298 15.47 0.77 12.40
CA ASN A 298 15.86 -0.28 13.34
C ASN A 298 17.10 -1.01 12.81
N ILE A 299 18.28 -0.51 13.21
CA ILE A 299 19.56 -1.04 12.76
C ILE A 299 19.96 -2.36 13.45
N LYS A 300 19.24 -2.79 14.48
CA LYS A 300 19.54 -3.97 15.27
C LYS A 300 18.91 -5.23 14.69
N THR A 301 17.67 -5.15 14.21
CA THR A 301 16.96 -6.30 13.64
C THR A 301 15.85 -5.91 12.66
N PRO A 302 15.64 -6.70 11.59
CA PRO A 302 14.53 -6.52 10.67
C PRO A 302 13.31 -7.40 11.02
N ASN A 303 13.37 -8.15 12.13
CA ASN A 303 12.41 -9.20 12.48
C ASN A 303 11.43 -8.76 13.58
N HIS A 304 10.32 -9.48 13.69
CA HIS A 304 9.31 -9.25 14.72
C HIS A 304 9.90 -9.44 16.13
N LEU A 305 9.70 -8.45 17.01
CA LEU A 305 10.22 -8.45 18.37
C LEU A 305 9.30 -9.10 19.41
N GLY A 306 7.99 -9.14 19.17
CA GLY A 306 6.99 -9.44 20.20
C GLY A 306 6.78 -8.30 21.19
N SER A 307 5.96 -8.53 22.21
CA SER A 307 5.75 -7.62 23.35
C SER A 307 6.50 -8.10 24.59
N PRO A 308 7.07 -7.22 25.43
CA PRO A 308 7.69 -7.60 26.70
C PRO A 308 6.74 -8.42 27.59
N LEU A 309 7.13 -9.63 27.98
CA LEU A 309 6.32 -10.53 28.80
C LEU A 309 6.85 -10.68 30.23
N GLY A 310 8.17 -10.75 30.41
CA GLY A 310 8.78 -11.00 31.71
C GLY A 310 10.26 -11.31 31.63
N LYS A 311 10.82 -11.85 32.71
CA LYS A 311 12.24 -12.22 32.80
C LYS A 311 12.43 -13.59 33.40
N VAL A 312 13.35 -14.38 32.84
CA VAL A 312 13.76 -15.66 33.42
C VAL A 312 14.52 -15.39 34.72
N ILE A 313 13.97 -15.87 35.84
CA ILE A 313 14.58 -15.73 37.17
C ILE A 313 15.38 -16.98 37.57
N LYS A 314 14.98 -18.14 37.04
CA LYS A 314 15.60 -19.45 37.30
C LYS A 314 15.38 -20.35 36.09
N VAL A 315 16.38 -21.15 35.75
CA VAL A 315 16.30 -22.16 34.69
C VAL A 315 17.04 -23.41 35.14
N ASN A 316 16.50 -24.58 34.80
CA ASN A 316 17.18 -25.87 34.93
C ASN A 316 16.94 -26.70 33.66
N GLU A 317 17.46 -27.92 33.62
CA GLU A 317 17.37 -28.80 32.44
C GLU A 317 15.94 -29.06 31.96
N HIS A 318 14.95 -29.06 32.86
CA HIS A 318 13.57 -29.43 32.54
C HIS A 318 12.59 -28.26 32.54
N LYS A 319 12.89 -27.15 33.24
CA LYS A 319 11.95 -26.07 33.53
C LYS A 319 12.60 -24.69 33.44
N ILE A 320 11.81 -23.72 32.97
CA ILE A 320 12.14 -22.29 32.94
C ILE A 320 11.13 -21.56 33.84
N PHE A 321 11.63 -20.73 34.75
CA PHE A 321 10.82 -19.94 35.68
C PHE A 321 10.89 -18.48 35.27
N ILE A 322 9.73 -17.90 34.96
CA ILE A 322 9.60 -16.57 34.36
C ILE A 322 8.78 -15.70 35.32
N LYS A 323 9.37 -14.60 35.79
CA LYS A 323 8.62 -13.55 36.50
C LYS A 323 7.89 -12.70 35.46
N LEU A 324 6.56 -12.68 35.53
CA LEU A 324 5.71 -12.06 34.53
C LEU A 324 5.47 -10.57 34.80
N ASN A 325 5.52 -9.78 33.72
CA ASN A 325 5.08 -8.39 33.66
C ASN A 325 3.72 -8.25 32.97
N HIS A 326 3.27 -9.29 32.25
CA HIS A 326 1.97 -9.41 31.63
C HIS A 326 1.47 -10.85 31.78
N ASP A 327 0.15 -11.02 31.72
CA ASP A 327 -0.50 -12.33 31.78
C ASP A 327 0.07 -13.31 30.75
N LEU A 328 0.14 -14.58 31.12
CA LEU A 328 0.56 -15.67 30.26
C LEU A 328 -0.51 -16.75 30.22
N VAL A 329 -0.89 -17.19 29.03
CA VAL A 329 -1.87 -18.24 28.80
C VAL A 329 -1.21 -19.42 28.12
N GLN A 330 -1.72 -20.63 28.36
CA GLN A 330 -1.32 -21.82 27.62
C GLN A 330 -1.54 -21.62 26.09
N GLU A 331 -0.61 -22.14 25.30
CA GLU A 331 -0.47 -21.98 23.83
C GLU A 331 -0.07 -20.57 23.36
N ASP A 332 0.26 -19.64 24.27
CA ASP A 332 0.98 -18.45 23.87
C ASP A 332 2.36 -18.82 23.30
N GLY A 333 2.81 -18.04 22.32
CA GLY A 333 4.16 -18.12 21.77
C GLY A 333 5.08 -17.13 22.46
N ILE A 334 6.24 -17.59 22.90
CA ILE A 334 7.25 -16.77 23.58
C ILE A 334 8.61 -16.85 22.90
N ARG A 335 9.37 -15.77 23.01
CA ARG A 335 10.75 -15.64 22.55
C ARG A 335 11.65 -15.18 23.68
N PHE A 336 12.79 -15.83 23.77
CA PHE A 336 13.91 -15.50 24.63
C PHE A 336 14.87 -14.60 23.83
N CYS A 337 15.04 -13.35 24.27
CA CYS A 337 15.66 -12.27 23.52
C CYS A 337 17.16 -12.48 23.31
N GLU A 338 17.94 -12.70 24.37
CA GLU A 338 19.41 -12.78 24.27
C GLU A 338 19.84 -14.08 23.58
N SER A 339 19.19 -15.20 23.90
CA SER A 339 19.45 -16.49 23.26
C SER A 339 18.85 -16.64 21.86
N SER A 340 17.95 -15.76 21.45
CA SER A 340 17.21 -15.82 20.17
C SER A 340 16.44 -17.11 19.93
N LYS A 341 16.02 -17.79 21.01
CA LYS A 341 15.21 -19.03 20.96
C LYS A 341 13.72 -18.71 21.16
N GLY A 342 12.83 -19.55 20.64
CA GLY A 342 11.38 -19.37 20.83
C GLY A 342 10.64 -20.70 20.92
N MET A 343 9.46 -20.68 21.55
CA MET A 343 8.61 -21.86 21.69
C MET A 343 7.14 -21.49 21.91
N ILE A 344 6.25 -22.45 21.63
CA ILE A 344 4.84 -22.41 22.05
C ILE A 344 4.72 -23.09 23.41
N ILE A 345 3.94 -22.49 24.31
CA ILE A 345 3.75 -22.99 25.67
C ILE A 345 2.67 -24.06 25.69
N ASN A 346 3.04 -25.32 25.44
CA ASN A 346 2.05 -26.41 25.44
C ASN A 346 1.57 -26.77 26.85
N LYS A 347 2.39 -26.54 27.89
CA LYS A 347 2.06 -26.77 29.30
C LYS A 347 2.55 -25.60 30.12
N LEU A 348 1.66 -25.02 30.90
CA LEU A 348 1.92 -23.87 31.77
C LEU A 348 1.67 -24.29 33.22
N TYR A 349 2.59 -23.93 34.10
CA TYR A 349 2.50 -24.24 35.52
C TYR A 349 2.64 -22.96 36.34
N ASN A 350 1.98 -22.90 37.50
CA ASN A 350 2.21 -21.83 38.47
C ASN A 350 3.47 -22.09 39.32
N GLU A 351 3.83 -21.16 40.20
CA GLU A 351 5.00 -21.28 41.08
C GLU A 351 4.97 -22.54 41.98
N LYS A 352 3.78 -23.03 42.33
CA LYS A 352 3.57 -24.26 43.11
C LYS A 352 3.73 -25.54 42.29
N GLY A 353 4.02 -25.43 40.98
CA GLY A 353 4.17 -26.57 40.08
C GLY A 353 2.86 -27.20 39.60
N LEU A 354 1.71 -26.57 39.87
CA LEU A 354 0.40 -27.05 39.40
C LEU A 354 0.20 -26.65 37.94
N LEU A 355 -0.31 -27.57 37.12
CA LEU A 355 -0.67 -27.29 35.74
C LEU A 355 -1.89 -26.35 35.71
N VAL A 356 -1.75 -25.22 35.02
CA VAL A 356 -2.78 -24.18 34.88
C VAL A 356 -2.88 -23.74 33.42
N ASN A 357 -4.01 -23.12 33.06
CA ASN A 357 -4.19 -22.55 31.72
C ASN A 357 -3.81 -21.06 31.65
N HIS A 358 -3.62 -20.39 32.79
CA HIS A 358 -3.32 -18.96 32.90
C HIS A 358 -2.50 -18.66 34.16
N VAL A 359 -1.59 -17.68 34.06
CA VAL A 359 -0.81 -17.12 35.16
C VAL A 359 -0.82 -15.59 35.02
N ASN A 360 -1.07 -14.88 36.12
CA ASN A 360 -1.28 -13.43 36.08
C ASN A 360 0.04 -12.66 36.00
N LYS A 361 -0.07 -11.41 35.50
CA LYS A 361 0.95 -10.38 35.70
C LYS A 361 1.40 -10.34 37.17
N GLY A 362 2.72 -10.27 37.37
CA GLY A 362 3.35 -10.22 38.69
C GLY A 362 3.63 -11.59 39.30
N GLU A 363 3.08 -12.69 38.79
CA GLU A 363 3.34 -14.04 39.28
C GLU A 363 4.53 -14.71 38.59
N ILE A 364 4.92 -15.90 39.06
CA ILE A 364 5.94 -16.73 38.43
C ILE A 364 5.26 -17.83 37.62
N ALA A 365 5.47 -17.79 36.31
CA ALA A 365 5.10 -18.87 35.41
C ALA A 365 6.25 -19.85 35.27
N VAL A 366 5.92 -21.14 35.23
CA VAL A 366 6.89 -22.21 35.01
C VAL A 366 6.51 -22.96 33.72
N VAL A 367 7.46 -23.10 32.80
CA VAL A 367 7.28 -23.78 31.51
C VAL A 367 8.34 -24.85 31.29
N ASP A 368 8.07 -25.83 30.43
CA ASP A 368 9.04 -26.87 30.06
C ASP A 368 10.23 -26.28 29.29
N ASN A 369 11.46 -26.66 29.66
CA ASN A 369 12.67 -26.23 28.96
C ASN A 369 12.93 -27.06 27.68
N LYS A 370 12.06 -26.92 26.68
CA LYS A 370 12.17 -27.67 25.42
C LYS A 370 13.28 -27.18 24.47
N ILE A 371 13.87 -26.03 24.79
CA ILE A 371 14.80 -25.33 23.92
C ILE A 371 16.25 -25.39 24.44
N GLY A 372 16.49 -26.07 25.57
CA GLY A 372 17.79 -26.10 26.22
C GLY A 372 18.29 -24.70 26.56
N LEU A 373 17.44 -23.87 27.18
CA LEU A 373 17.86 -22.57 27.70
C LEU A 373 18.74 -22.81 28.93
N SER A 374 19.89 -22.15 29.00
CA SER A 374 20.88 -22.32 30.08
C SER A 374 21.19 -21.03 30.83
N SER A 375 20.67 -19.88 30.37
CA SER A 375 20.92 -18.56 30.95
C SER A 375 19.62 -17.84 31.30
N LYS A 376 19.73 -16.83 32.17
CA LYS A 376 18.66 -15.84 32.36
C LYS A 376 18.53 -14.99 31.10
N ASP A 377 17.32 -14.58 30.80
CA ASP A 377 16.96 -14.02 29.51
C ASP A 377 15.65 -13.21 29.64
N ASN A 378 15.51 -12.17 28.83
CA ASN A 378 14.27 -11.39 28.74
C ASN A 378 13.30 -12.11 27.81
N VAL A 379 12.04 -12.20 28.23
CA VAL A 379 11.02 -12.95 27.52
C VAL A 379 10.03 -12.00 26.90
N ASN A 380 9.77 -12.17 25.60
CA ASN A 380 8.72 -11.49 24.87
C ASN A 380 7.63 -12.48 24.45
N LYS A 381 6.37 -12.03 24.44
CA LYS A 381 5.24 -12.72 23.83
C LYS A 381 5.18 -12.38 22.35
N THR A 382 5.18 -13.40 21.50
CA THR A 382 5.12 -13.25 20.03
C THR A 382 3.82 -13.77 19.43
N ILE A 383 3.03 -14.55 20.18
CA ILE A 383 1.71 -15.04 19.78
C ILE A 383 0.83 -15.02 21.03
N SER A 384 -0.40 -14.51 20.90
CA SER A 384 -1.38 -14.47 22.00
C SER A 384 -2.61 -15.29 21.63
N LYS A 385 -2.84 -16.42 22.30
CA LYS A 385 -4.01 -17.28 22.08
C LYS A 385 -5.30 -16.51 22.30
N LYS A 386 -5.37 -15.78 23.42
CA LYS A 386 -6.54 -14.97 23.81
C LYS A 386 -6.89 -13.95 22.73
N LEU A 387 -5.88 -13.30 22.15
CA LEU A 387 -6.07 -12.30 21.10
C LEU A 387 -6.62 -12.93 19.82
N MET A 388 -6.04 -14.06 19.38
CA MET A 388 -6.52 -14.79 18.21
C MET A 388 -7.97 -15.25 18.38
N GLU A 389 -8.32 -15.82 19.53
CA GLU A 389 -9.71 -16.21 19.81
C GLU A 389 -10.67 -15.02 19.82
N MET A 390 -10.27 -13.89 20.39
CA MET A 390 -11.10 -12.69 20.42
C MET A 390 -11.42 -12.21 19.00
N ILE A 391 -10.46 -12.27 18.08
CA ILE A 391 -10.65 -11.82 16.70
C ILE A 391 -11.49 -12.83 15.90
N ASN A 392 -11.26 -14.13 16.11
CA ASN A 392 -12.03 -15.18 15.46
C ASN A 392 -13.49 -15.27 15.95
N LYS A 393 -13.79 -14.73 17.14
CA LYS A 393 -15.16 -14.64 17.70
C LYS A 393 -15.91 -13.37 17.26
N VAL A 394 -15.31 -12.48 16.47
CA VAL A 394 -16.00 -11.28 15.98
C VAL A 394 -17.18 -11.71 15.11
N SER A 395 -18.39 -11.36 15.55
CA SER A 395 -19.61 -11.66 14.80
C SER A 395 -19.60 -10.96 13.45
N SER A 396 -20.17 -11.61 12.43
CA SER A 396 -20.37 -10.98 11.13
C SER A 396 -21.09 -9.64 11.28
N LYS A 397 -20.62 -8.63 10.55
CA LYS A 397 -21.32 -7.34 10.44
C LYS A 397 -22.77 -7.62 10.04
N LYS A 398 -23.73 -6.93 10.69
CA LYS A 398 -25.15 -7.01 10.34
C LYS A 398 -25.63 -5.66 9.84
N ILE A 399 -26.56 -5.69 8.90
CA ILE A 399 -27.08 -4.51 8.22
C ILE A 399 -28.45 -4.16 8.84
N PRO A 400 -28.66 -2.91 9.32
CA PRO A 400 -29.96 -2.49 9.80
C PRO A 400 -30.95 -2.48 8.64
N ILE A 401 -32.15 -3.02 8.86
CA ILE A 401 -33.26 -2.91 7.91
C ILE A 401 -34.52 -2.41 8.60
N THR A 402 -35.34 -1.72 7.81
CA THR A 402 -36.71 -1.36 8.15
C THR A 402 -37.68 -2.21 7.34
N PHE A 403 -38.66 -2.83 8.01
CA PHE A 403 -39.83 -3.39 7.35
C PHE A 403 -41.04 -2.48 7.48
N LYS A 404 -41.82 -2.33 6.41
CA LYS A 404 -43.16 -1.73 6.43
C LYS A 404 -44.16 -2.70 5.82
N LEU A 405 -45.14 -3.14 6.60
CA LEU A 405 -46.18 -4.06 6.15
C LEU A 405 -47.53 -3.36 6.16
N LYS A 406 -48.25 -3.44 5.04
CA LYS A 406 -49.64 -2.99 4.90
C LYS A 406 -50.52 -4.18 4.53
N ALA A 407 -51.45 -4.50 5.41
CA ALA A 407 -52.39 -5.60 5.27
C ALA A 407 -53.80 -5.10 5.57
N LEU A 408 -54.49 -4.63 4.54
CA LEU A 408 -55.81 -4.01 4.63
C LEU A 408 -56.88 -4.88 3.97
N VAL A 409 -58.11 -4.84 4.48
CA VAL A 409 -59.22 -5.64 3.94
C VAL A 409 -59.50 -5.22 2.49
N ASN A 410 -59.68 -6.21 1.60
CA ASN A 410 -59.92 -6.04 0.16
C ASN A 410 -58.78 -5.34 -0.59
N GLN A 411 -57.57 -5.31 -0.03
CA GLN A 411 -56.37 -4.79 -0.70
C GLN A 411 -55.28 -5.86 -0.75
N ASN A 412 -54.31 -5.67 -1.65
CA ASN A 412 -53.13 -6.50 -1.71
C ASN A 412 -52.27 -6.30 -0.46
N LEU A 413 -51.81 -7.40 0.11
CA LEU A 413 -50.75 -7.37 1.11
C LEU A 413 -49.48 -6.79 0.49
N GLU A 414 -48.91 -5.77 1.12
CA GLU A 414 -47.68 -5.11 0.67
C GLU A 414 -46.63 -5.19 1.78
N LEU A 415 -45.44 -5.70 1.44
CA LEU A 415 -44.26 -5.69 2.31
C LEU A 415 -43.13 -4.93 1.63
N LEU A 416 -42.67 -3.86 2.28
CA LEU A 416 -41.49 -3.11 1.92
C LEU A 416 -40.35 -3.44 2.88
N ILE A 417 -39.16 -3.64 2.33
CA ILE A 417 -37.89 -3.71 3.06
C ILE A 417 -36.97 -2.57 2.57
N SER A 418 -36.30 -1.90 3.51
CA SER A 418 -35.34 -0.84 3.21
C SER A 418 -34.10 -0.98 4.08
N ASP A 419 -32.92 -0.77 3.50
CA ASP A 419 -31.64 -0.63 4.22
C ASP A 419 -31.21 0.84 4.37
N GLY A 420 -32.11 1.78 4.05
CA GLY A 420 -31.87 3.21 4.02
C GLY A 420 -31.32 3.75 2.68
N THR A 421 -30.80 2.88 1.81
CA THR A 421 -30.30 3.24 0.47
C THR A 421 -31.12 2.57 -0.64
N ASN A 422 -31.44 1.29 -0.47
CA ASN A 422 -32.22 0.48 -1.39
C ASN A 422 -33.58 0.16 -0.76
N GLU A 423 -34.61 0.13 -1.58
CA GLU A 423 -35.96 -0.27 -1.18
C GLU A 423 -36.50 -1.33 -2.14
N ILE A 424 -37.04 -2.41 -1.58
CA ILE A 424 -37.74 -3.46 -2.32
C ILE A 424 -39.16 -3.51 -1.79
N THR A 425 -40.15 -3.48 -2.68
CA THR A 425 -41.56 -3.57 -2.34
C THR A 425 -42.19 -4.73 -3.08
N GLU A 426 -42.79 -5.65 -2.33
CA GLU A 426 -43.49 -6.80 -2.88
C GLU A 426 -44.99 -6.71 -2.53
N LYS A 427 -45.82 -6.78 -3.58
CA LYS A 427 -47.28 -6.84 -3.49
C LYS A 427 -47.74 -8.25 -3.78
N SER A 428 -48.66 -8.77 -2.96
CA SER A 428 -49.11 -10.15 -3.09
C SER A 428 -50.63 -10.29 -3.00
N ILE A 429 -51.12 -11.35 -2.36
CA ILE A 429 -52.54 -11.73 -2.31
C ILE A 429 -53.44 -10.60 -1.80
N VAL A 430 -54.66 -10.54 -2.34
CA VAL A 430 -55.75 -9.74 -1.76
C VAL A 430 -56.19 -10.39 -0.46
N LEU A 431 -56.30 -9.60 0.61
CA LEU A 431 -56.69 -10.10 1.92
C LEU A 431 -58.20 -9.92 2.15
N ASP A 432 -58.88 -11.03 2.45
CA ASP A 432 -60.25 -11.00 2.94
C ASP A 432 -60.29 -10.73 4.45
N LYS A 433 -61.44 -10.25 4.93
CA LYS A 433 -61.72 -10.13 6.36
C LYS A 433 -61.59 -11.49 7.04
N ALA A 434 -60.95 -11.54 8.21
CA ALA A 434 -60.75 -12.76 8.97
C ALA A 434 -62.10 -13.40 9.34
N ARG A 435 -62.24 -14.72 9.10
CA ARG A 435 -63.49 -15.45 9.39
C ARG A 435 -63.54 -16.04 10.81
N ASN A 436 -62.38 -16.46 11.35
CA ASN A 436 -62.27 -17.14 12.66
C ASN A 436 -61.23 -16.47 13.59
N LYS A 437 -59.97 -16.43 13.17
CA LYS A 437 -58.86 -15.84 13.91
C LYS A 437 -58.16 -14.81 13.02
N SER A 438 -58.04 -13.58 13.51
CA SER A 438 -57.25 -12.54 12.86
C SER A 438 -55.77 -12.67 13.20
N THR A 439 -54.93 -12.21 12.28
CA THR A 439 -53.50 -12.11 12.52
C THR A 439 -53.22 -10.90 13.41
N THR A 440 -52.37 -11.08 14.42
CA THR A 440 -51.97 -10.00 15.34
C THR A 440 -50.68 -9.31 14.87
N LYS A 441 -50.45 -8.07 15.30
CA LYS A 441 -49.20 -7.34 14.99
C LYS A 441 -47.97 -8.05 15.58
N GLU A 442 -48.12 -8.67 16.74
CA GLU A 442 -47.08 -9.42 17.44
C GLU A 442 -46.69 -10.69 16.66
N GLU A 443 -47.66 -11.41 16.10
CA GLU A 443 -47.41 -12.57 15.24
C GLU A 443 -46.65 -12.16 13.98
N VAL A 444 -47.06 -11.06 13.33
CA VAL A 444 -46.35 -10.52 12.14
C VAL A 444 -44.91 -10.14 12.50
N TYR A 445 -44.72 -9.34 13.55
CA TYR A 445 -43.40 -8.92 14.01
C TYR A 445 -42.48 -10.11 14.29
N SER A 446 -42.99 -11.13 15.00
CA SER A 446 -42.26 -12.36 15.30
C SER A 446 -41.77 -13.09 14.05
N LYS A 447 -42.53 -13.10 12.95
CA LYS A 447 -42.10 -13.72 11.69
C LYS A 447 -41.09 -12.87 10.93
N LEU A 448 -41.34 -11.56 10.84
CA LEU A 448 -40.44 -10.63 10.15
C LEU A 448 -39.06 -10.55 10.83
N ASN A 449 -39.00 -10.61 12.16
CA ASN A 449 -37.76 -10.53 12.93
C ASN A 449 -36.88 -11.80 12.90
N LYS A 450 -37.31 -12.89 12.25
CA LYS A 450 -36.53 -14.15 12.17
C LYS A 450 -35.39 -14.07 11.13
N LEU A 451 -34.51 -13.10 11.25
CA LEU A 451 -33.46 -12.75 10.27
C LEU A 451 -32.12 -13.47 10.48
N GLY A 452 -32.04 -14.44 11.39
CA GLY A 452 -30.78 -15.06 11.82
C GLY A 452 -29.86 -15.57 10.71
N SER A 453 -30.44 -16.13 9.64
CA SER A 453 -29.72 -16.66 8.45
C SER A 453 -29.39 -15.61 7.39
N THR A 454 -29.77 -14.35 7.59
CA THR A 454 -29.56 -13.25 6.65
C THR A 454 -28.46 -12.32 7.17
N PRO A 455 -27.85 -11.46 6.33
CA PRO A 455 -26.91 -10.44 6.79
C PRO A 455 -27.60 -9.29 7.55
N PHE A 456 -28.92 -9.33 7.74
CA PHE A 456 -29.71 -8.24 8.31
C PHE A 456 -30.00 -8.40 9.80
N TYR A 457 -30.27 -7.27 10.46
CA TYR A 457 -31.00 -7.21 11.72
C TYR A 457 -32.14 -6.21 11.61
N LEU A 458 -33.23 -6.44 12.35
CA LEU A 458 -34.40 -5.58 12.31
C LEU A 458 -34.15 -4.35 13.19
N ASP A 459 -34.06 -3.18 12.57
CA ASP A 459 -33.92 -1.89 13.26
C ASP A 459 -35.30 -1.29 13.56
N LYS A 460 -36.17 -1.26 12.54
CA LYS A 460 -37.54 -0.72 12.67
C LYS A 460 -38.57 -1.60 11.95
N CYS A 461 -39.77 -1.72 12.52
CA CYS A 461 -40.88 -2.44 11.89
C CYS A 461 -42.17 -1.65 12.05
N GLU A 462 -42.77 -1.24 10.92
CA GLU A 462 -44.04 -0.54 10.88
C GLU A 462 -45.11 -1.48 10.33
N ILE A 463 -46.17 -1.71 11.10
CA ILE A 463 -47.24 -2.67 10.76
C ILE A 463 -48.59 -1.96 10.77
N GLN A 464 -49.18 -1.86 9.58
CA GLN A 464 -50.56 -1.45 9.36
C GLN A 464 -51.39 -2.69 9.03
N LEU A 465 -52.34 -3.03 9.88
CA LEU A 465 -53.04 -4.31 9.87
C LEU A 465 -54.51 -4.10 10.25
N ASP A 466 -55.41 -4.49 9.34
CA ASP A 466 -56.86 -4.61 9.60
C ASP A 466 -57.21 -6.01 10.16
N ASP A 467 -58.49 -6.28 10.33
CA ASP A 467 -59.03 -7.59 10.74
C ASP A 467 -58.93 -8.63 9.59
N VAL A 468 -57.71 -9.07 9.28
CA VAL A 468 -57.38 -10.01 8.18
C VAL A 468 -56.66 -11.25 8.71
N PHE A 469 -56.73 -12.35 7.96
CA PHE A 469 -55.96 -13.57 8.23
C PHE A 469 -54.82 -13.71 7.22
N ILE A 470 -53.59 -13.77 7.72
CA ILE A 470 -52.38 -14.00 6.92
C ILE A 470 -51.75 -15.33 7.36
N PRO A 471 -51.57 -16.31 6.45
CA PRO A 471 -50.86 -17.54 6.77
C PRO A 471 -49.41 -17.25 7.20
N MET A 472 -48.97 -17.86 8.31
CA MET A 472 -47.62 -17.65 8.84
C MET A 472 -46.50 -18.19 7.92
N SER A 473 -46.77 -19.25 7.16
CA SER A 473 -45.86 -19.76 6.12
C SER A 473 -45.64 -18.73 5.02
N PHE A 474 -46.73 -18.09 4.60
CA PHE A 474 -46.73 -17.06 3.58
C PHE A 474 -45.89 -15.83 4.00
N LEU A 475 -46.03 -15.35 5.25
CA LEU A 475 -45.17 -14.26 5.75
C LEU A 475 -43.67 -14.62 5.76
N ASN A 476 -43.33 -15.87 6.06
CA ASN A 476 -41.92 -16.31 6.03
C ASN A 476 -41.38 -16.35 4.60
N GLU A 477 -42.20 -16.74 3.62
CA GLU A 477 -41.84 -16.75 2.20
C GLU A 477 -41.68 -15.33 1.67
N LEU A 478 -42.66 -14.45 1.90
CA LEU A 478 -42.60 -13.07 1.48
C LEU A 478 -41.37 -12.36 2.05
N ARG A 479 -41.10 -12.55 3.34
CA ARG A 479 -39.90 -12.02 4.00
C ARG A 479 -38.61 -12.56 3.38
N ARG A 480 -38.53 -13.87 3.10
CA ARG A 480 -37.34 -14.45 2.43
C ARG A 480 -37.12 -13.83 1.06
N LYS A 481 -38.19 -13.75 0.26
CA LYS A 481 -38.16 -13.15 -1.09
C LYS A 481 -37.62 -11.71 -1.06
N VAL A 482 -38.21 -10.83 -0.26
CA VAL A 482 -37.76 -9.42 -0.20
C VAL A 482 -36.34 -9.29 0.35
N CYS A 483 -35.92 -10.15 1.28
CA CYS A 483 -34.53 -10.19 1.76
C CYS A 483 -33.56 -10.63 0.65
N ASP A 484 -33.88 -11.66 -0.11
CA ASP A 484 -33.04 -12.19 -1.19
C ASP A 484 -32.91 -11.18 -2.35
N GLU A 485 -34.00 -10.46 -2.66
CA GLU A 485 -34.00 -9.37 -3.63
C GLU A 485 -33.16 -8.18 -3.15
N LEU A 486 -33.26 -7.81 -1.87
CA LEU A 486 -32.43 -6.75 -1.31
C LEU A 486 -30.94 -7.14 -1.31
N ILE A 487 -30.60 -8.40 -0.99
CA ILE A 487 -29.22 -8.91 -1.10
C ILE A 487 -28.74 -8.81 -2.54
N SER A 488 -29.57 -9.21 -3.50
CA SER A 488 -29.25 -9.15 -4.92
C SER A 488 -29.02 -7.71 -5.38
N LYS A 489 -29.89 -6.78 -4.94
CA LYS A 489 -29.79 -5.36 -5.27
C LYS A 489 -28.51 -4.73 -4.72
N ARG A 490 -28.12 -5.08 -3.50
CA ARG A 490 -26.88 -4.60 -2.87
C ARG A 490 -25.62 -5.13 -3.57
N CYS A 491 -25.69 -6.27 -4.27
CA CYS A 491 -24.57 -6.88 -4.97
C CYS A 491 -24.57 -6.63 -6.49
N GLU A 492 -25.54 -5.87 -7.00
CA GLU A 492 -25.77 -5.72 -8.44
C GLU A 492 -24.69 -4.85 -9.09
N CYS A 493 -24.11 -5.33 -10.20
CA CYS A 493 -23.23 -4.55 -11.06
C CYS A 493 -23.62 -4.76 -12.53
N ASN A 494 -23.89 -3.66 -13.23
CA ASN A 494 -24.29 -3.63 -14.64
C ASN A 494 -23.22 -2.98 -15.54
N ASN A 495 -21.98 -2.90 -15.08
CA ASN A 495 -20.89 -2.29 -15.83
C ASN A 495 -20.53 -3.13 -17.06
N LYS A 496 -20.47 -2.48 -18.21
CA LYS A 496 -20.00 -3.04 -19.47
C LYS A 496 -19.13 -2.03 -20.18
N VAL A 497 -18.04 -2.48 -20.78
CA VAL A 497 -17.20 -1.64 -21.63
C VAL A 497 -16.71 -2.45 -22.81
N ASN A 498 -16.75 -1.83 -23.99
CA ASN A 498 -16.14 -2.41 -25.17
C ASN A 498 -15.25 -1.35 -25.83
N PHE A 499 -14.00 -1.71 -26.02
CA PHE A 499 -13.02 -0.87 -26.71
C PHE A 499 -12.13 -1.75 -27.57
N LYS A 500 -11.48 -1.13 -28.55
CA LYS A 500 -10.40 -1.74 -29.31
C LYS A 500 -9.13 -0.95 -29.03
N TYR A 501 -8.06 -1.65 -28.67
CA TYR A 501 -6.74 -1.05 -28.56
C TYR A 501 -6.01 -1.24 -29.88
N GLU A 502 -5.47 -0.15 -30.42
CA GLU A 502 -4.63 -0.18 -31.61
C GLU A 502 -3.30 0.43 -31.27
N LYS A 503 -2.26 -0.38 -31.40
CA LYS A 503 -0.90 0.06 -31.15
C LYS A 503 -0.44 1.02 -32.22
N LYS A 504 0.02 2.20 -31.79
CA LYS A 504 0.73 3.12 -32.68
C LYS A 504 2.19 2.70 -32.72
N ILE A 505 2.67 2.29 -33.89
CA ILE A 505 4.09 2.03 -34.14
C ILE A 505 4.55 3.08 -35.14
N ILE A 506 5.60 3.83 -34.78
CA ILE A 506 6.30 4.70 -35.71
C ILE A 506 7.78 4.40 -35.57
N GLU A 507 8.47 4.21 -36.69
CA GLU A 507 9.91 4.04 -36.68
C GLU A 507 10.60 5.39 -36.48
N GLN A 508 11.31 5.56 -35.36
CA GLN A 508 12.23 6.67 -35.16
C GLN A 508 13.66 6.18 -34.92
N ASN A 509 14.61 6.85 -35.56
CA ASN A 509 16.03 6.71 -35.27
C ASN A 509 16.45 7.75 -34.25
N ASN A 510 16.93 7.30 -33.09
CA ASN A 510 17.58 8.16 -32.11
C ASN A 510 19.09 7.95 -32.15
N ASP A 511 19.78 8.81 -32.90
CA ASP A 511 21.20 8.62 -33.22
C ASP A 511 22.18 9.40 -32.32
N SER A 512 21.67 10.11 -31.31
CA SER A 512 22.48 11.03 -30.49
C SER A 512 22.73 10.50 -29.08
N MET A 513 24.02 10.37 -28.74
CA MET A 513 24.52 10.00 -27.42
C MET A 513 24.20 11.08 -26.38
N SER A 514 24.00 10.66 -25.12
CA SER A 514 23.86 11.57 -23.99
C SER A 514 24.77 11.17 -22.83
N ILE A 515 25.25 12.15 -22.07
CA ILE A 515 26.34 11.94 -21.11
C ILE A 515 26.05 12.75 -19.86
N LEU A 516 25.90 12.08 -18.72
CA LEU A 516 25.78 12.73 -17.40
C LEU A 516 27.16 12.88 -16.78
N VAL A 517 27.58 14.13 -16.57
CA VAL A 517 28.87 14.50 -15.99
C VAL A 517 28.71 14.99 -14.55
N ARG A 518 29.76 14.88 -13.74
CA ARG A 518 29.82 15.29 -12.33
C ARG A 518 30.64 16.53 -12.08
N ASN A 519 31.56 16.87 -12.97
CA ASN A 519 32.46 18.00 -12.81
C ASN A 519 32.85 18.61 -14.17
N GLU A 520 33.52 19.76 -14.11
CA GLU A 520 33.92 20.50 -15.30
C GLU A 520 34.95 19.76 -16.17
N GLU A 521 35.84 18.97 -15.57
CA GLU A 521 36.84 18.17 -16.30
C GLU A 521 36.16 17.16 -17.21
N GLN A 522 35.22 16.37 -16.66
CA GLN A 522 34.41 15.43 -17.41
C GLN A 522 33.60 16.12 -18.52
N LEU A 523 33.02 17.30 -18.22
CA LEU A 523 32.27 18.08 -19.20
C LEU A 523 33.14 18.45 -20.41
N LYS A 524 34.34 18.99 -20.17
CA LYS A 524 35.27 19.38 -21.24
C LYS A 524 35.66 18.23 -22.14
N CYS A 525 35.82 17.02 -21.59
CA CYS A 525 36.15 15.83 -22.38
C CYS A 525 35.06 15.45 -23.39
N VAL A 526 33.81 15.85 -23.15
CA VAL A 526 32.64 15.40 -23.93
C VAL A 526 31.91 16.53 -24.65
N LEU A 527 32.43 17.75 -24.62
CA LEU A 527 31.91 18.88 -25.39
C LEU A 527 31.81 18.51 -26.87
N GLY A 528 30.66 18.83 -27.48
CA GLY A 528 30.37 18.53 -28.89
C GLY A 528 30.06 17.06 -29.21
N LYS A 529 30.10 16.13 -28.24
CA LYS A 529 29.88 14.69 -28.48
C LYS A 529 28.43 14.22 -28.34
N GLY A 530 27.50 15.08 -27.92
CA GLY A 530 26.10 14.72 -27.71
C GLY A 530 25.35 15.68 -26.80
N ARG A 531 24.30 15.18 -26.13
CA ARG A 531 23.63 15.90 -25.04
C ARG A 531 24.41 15.72 -23.74
N ILE A 532 24.68 16.80 -23.03
CA ILE A 532 25.41 16.75 -21.76
C ILE A 532 24.45 17.08 -20.63
N TYR A 533 24.35 16.22 -19.63
CA TYR A 533 23.58 16.46 -18.42
C TYR A 533 24.52 16.82 -17.28
N THR A 534 24.15 17.81 -16.47
CA THR A 534 24.86 18.12 -15.22
C THR A 534 23.90 18.46 -14.10
N GLU A 535 24.21 18.02 -12.90
CA GLU A 535 23.49 18.38 -11.65
C GLU A 535 24.05 19.67 -11.02
N ASP A 536 25.20 20.16 -11.51
CA ASP A 536 25.81 21.41 -11.06
C ASP A 536 25.22 22.59 -11.84
N TYR A 537 24.50 23.46 -11.13
CA TYR A 537 23.83 24.61 -11.72
C TYR A 537 24.80 25.70 -12.19
N GLU A 538 25.95 25.87 -11.54
CA GLU A 538 26.97 26.83 -11.98
C GLU A 538 27.65 26.33 -13.26
N LEU A 539 27.92 25.02 -13.31
CA LEU A 539 28.45 24.39 -14.51
C LEU A 539 27.45 24.49 -15.68
N TYR A 540 26.16 24.25 -15.42
CA TYR A 540 25.11 24.47 -16.41
C TYR A 540 25.12 25.91 -16.92
N LYS A 541 25.09 26.91 -16.03
CA LYS A 541 25.08 28.33 -16.42
C LYS A 541 26.28 28.71 -17.28
N LYS A 542 27.47 28.19 -16.95
CA LYS A 542 28.71 28.43 -17.69
C LYS A 542 28.67 27.88 -19.12
N TYR A 543 28.02 26.73 -19.34
CA TYR A 543 28.02 26.02 -20.62
C TYR A 543 26.65 25.94 -21.31
N LYS A 544 25.63 26.68 -20.85
CA LYS A 544 24.25 26.58 -21.36
C LYS A 544 24.07 26.93 -22.85
N GLY A 545 25.02 27.67 -23.44
CA GLY A 545 25.05 27.96 -24.88
C GLY A 545 25.32 26.72 -25.73
N GLU A 546 25.88 25.67 -25.14
CA GLU A 546 26.13 24.38 -25.76
C GLU A 546 24.90 23.45 -25.64
N ASN A 547 25.05 22.18 -26.03
CA ASN A 547 24.02 21.15 -25.84
C ASN A 547 23.98 20.59 -24.41
N VAL A 548 24.06 21.47 -23.41
CA VAL A 548 24.06 21.12 -21.98
C VAL A 548 22.66 21.33 -21.39
N PHE A 549 22.25 20.40 -20.55
CA PHE A 549 20.96 20.34 -19.87
C PHE A 549 21.19 20.30 -18.36
N TYR A 550 20.41 21.09 -17.63
CA TYR A 550 20.40 21.04 -16.17
C TYR A 550 19.54 19.88 -15.68
N LYS A 551 20.14 18.93 -14.97
CA LYS A 551 19.41 17.85 -14.31
C LYS A 551 18.86 18.36 -12.98
N LEU A 552 17.54 18.45 -12.91
CA LEU A 552 16.85 18.87 -11.71
C LEU A 552 16.97 17.81 -10.60
N PRO A 553 16.88 18.22 -9.31
CA PRO A 553 16.80 17.26 -8.22
C PRO A 553 15.66 16.26 -8.41
N ARG A 554 15.91 15.00 -8.03
CA ARG A 554 14.94 13.90 -8.18
C ARG A 554 13.71 14.04 -7.29
N ILE A 555 13.80 14.80 -6.19
CA ILE A 555 12.72 15.07 -5.25
C ILE A 555 12.66 16.59 -5.08
N MET A 556 11.54 17.20 -5.47
CA MET A 556 11.33 18.64 -5.45
C MET A 556 10.08 18.99 -4.65
N ASN A 557 10.29 19.71 -3.55
CA ASN A 557 9.19 20.28 -2.74
C ASN A 557 8.89 21.74 -3.12
N ASN A 558 9.83 22.40 -3.82
CA ASN A 558 9.72 23.79 -4.26
C ASN A 558 10.17 23.88 -5.71
N PHE A 559 9.45 24.64 -6.52
CA PHE A 559 9.70 24.80 -7.95
C PHE A 559 10.19 26.22 -8.24
N LEU A 560 11.41 26.33 -8.78
CA LEU A 560 11.95 27.59 -9.30
C LEU A 560 11.35 27.88 -10.68
N ASP A 561 11.35 29.14 -11.11
CA ASP A 561 10.85 29.49 -12.43
C ASP A 561 11.97 29.43 -13.48
N TYR A 562 11.95 28.37 -14.28
CA TYR A 562 12.79 28.22 -15.48
C TYR A 562 11.97 28.52 -16.73
N LYS A 563 12.53 29.32 -17.65
CA LYS A 563 11.92 29.68 -18.93
C LYS A 563 12.94 29.59 -20.05
N ASN A 564 12.57 28.94 -21.15
CA ASN A 564 13.44 28.72 -22.31
C ASN A 564 14.76 28.01 -21.96
N GLU A 565 14.76 27.20 -20.91
CA GLU A 565 15.93 26.43 -20.45
C GLU A 565 15.91 25.00 -21.00
N LYS A 566 17.06 24.31 -20.92
CA LYS A 566 17.23 22.89 -21.27
C LYS A 566 17.29 22.07 -19.98
N LEU A 567 16.28 21.24 -19.73
CA LEU A 567 16.10 20.56 -18.44
C LEU A 567 16.00 19.04 -18.60
N LEU A 568 16.67 18.30 -17.72
CA LEU A 568 16.43 16.87 -17.48
C LEU A 568 15.65 16.74 -16.18
N VAL A 569 14.46 16.14 -16.25
CA VAL A 569 13.46 16.14 -15.17
C VAL A 569 13.14 14.72 -14.75
N SER A 570 13.27 14.43 -13.45
CA SER A 570 13.17 13.07 -12.91
C SER A 570 11.93 12.80 -12.04
N GLU A 571 11.00 13.74 -11.93
CA GLU A 571 9.76 13.57 -11.17
C GLU A 571 8.56 14.30 -11.80
N LEU A 572 7.36 13.87 -11.43
CA LEU A 572 6.11 14.20 -12.13
C LEU A 572 5.74 15.68 -12.06
N GLY A 573 5.96 16.31 -10.90
CA GLY A 573 5.66 17.73 -10.71
C GLY A 573 6.48 18.62 -11.64
N GLY A 574 7.75 18.29 -11.84
CA GLY A 574 8.65 18.97 -12.76
C GLY A 574 8.21 18.83 -14.21
N ILE A 575 7.71 17.65 -14.61
CA ILE A 575 7.15 17.44 -15.95
C ILE A 575 5.98 18.40 -16.15
N TYR A 576 5.05 18.46 -15.19
CA TYR A 576 3.90 19.36 -15.25
C TYR A 576 4.31 20.83 -15.29
N LYS A 577 5.23 21.24 -14.43
CA LYS A 577 5.68 22.64 -14.29
C LYS A 577 6.45 23.15 -15.50
N TYR A 578 7.35 22.34 -16.08
CA TYR A 578 8.37 22.84 -16.99
C TYR A 578 8.16 22.52 -18.47
N SER A 579 7.42 21.45 -18.82
CA SER A 579 7.41 20.91 -20.19
C SER A 579 6.78 21.84 -21.24
N LYS A 580 5.94 22.80 -20.84
CA LYS A 580 5.30 23.75 -21.76
C LYS A 580 6.22 24.89 -22.24
N ASN A 581 7.18 25.31 -21.41
CA ASN A 581 7.96 26.53 -21.62
C ASN A 581 9.48 26.28 -21.74
N ASN A 582 9.91 25.02 -21.71
CA ASN A 582 11.31 24.63 -21.70
C ASN A 582 11.54 23.44 -22.61
N VAL A 583 12.80 23.19 -22.97
CA VAL A 583 13.19 21.95 -23.64
C VAL A 583 13.39 20.89 -22.56
N VAL A 584 12.37 20.06 -22.34
CA VAL A 584 12.37 19.04 -21.28
C VAL A 584 12.67 17.66 -21.84
N ILE A 585 13.58 16.97 -21.16
CA ILE A 585 13.82 15.54 -21.28
C ILE A 585 13.33 14.87 -20.00
N ALA A 586 12.52 13.82 -20.15
CA ALA A 586 12.04 13.01 -19.03
C ALA A 586 13.09 11.95 -18.68
N ASP A 587 13.42 11.84 -17.39
CA ASP A 587 14.44 10.96 -16.88
C ASP A 587 13.87 9.60 -16.43
N TYR A 588 14.72 8.57 -16.36
CA TYR A 588 14.32 7.18 -16.06
C TYR A 588 13.66 6.98 -14.68
N PRO A 589 13.87 7.82 -13.64
CA PRO A 589 13.15 7.70 -12.37
C PRO A 589 11.63 7.91 -12.46
N LEU A 590 11.12 8.39 -13.60
CA LEU A 590 9.68 8.42 -13.91
C LEU A 590 9.11 7.04 -14.26
N ASN A 591 9.91 5.97 -14.15
CA ASN A 591 9.50 4.59 -14.41
C ASN A 591 8.93 4.38 -15.83
N ILE A 592 9.61 4.94 -16.84
CA ILE A 592 9.19 4.89 -18.25
C ILE A 592 9.49 3.50 -18.81
N THR A 593 8.47 2.66 -19.00
CA THR A 593 8.63 1.24 -19.39
C THR A 593 7.87 0.81 -20.64
N ASN A 594 7.04 1.68 -21.22
CA ASN A 594 6.21 1.38 -22.39
C ASN A 594 5.96 2.64 -23.25
N SER A 595 5.47 2.39 -24.46
CA SER A 595 5.19 3.37 -25.51
C SER A 595 4.08 4.32 -25.13
N GLU A 596 3.06 3.87 -24.42
CA GLU A 596 1.95 4.72 -23.96
C GLU A 596 2.40 5.74 -22.92
N THR A 597 3.38 5.41 -22.08
CA THR A 597 4.01 6.37 -21.17
C THR A 597 4.81 7.40 -21.94
N VAL A 598 5.58 6.97 -22.96
CA VAL A 598 6.31 7.89 -23.85
C VAL A 598 5.35 8.82 -24.59
N ASN A 599 4.23 8.29 -25.12
CA ASN A 599 3.20 9.04 -25.80
C ASN A 599 2.54 10.08 -24.89
N PHE A 600 2.22 9.69 -23.66
CA PHE A 600 1.65 10.57 -22.66
C PHE A 600 2.63 11.71 -22.31
N LEU A 601 3.89 11.40 -22.00
CA LEU A 601 4.91 12.41 -21.69
C LEU A 601 5.11 13.37 -22.86
N HIS A 602 5.15 12.86 -24.10
CA HIS A 602 5.23 13.71 -25.28
C HIS A 602 4.06 14.69 -25.40
N SER A 603 2.83 14.22 -25.09
CA SER A 603 1.64 15.09 -25.09
C SER A 603 1.71 16.24 -24.07
N LEU A 604 2.55 16.10 -23.04
CA LEU A 604 2.83 17.16 -22.07
C LEU A 604 3.92 18.13 -22.51
N GLY A 605 4.59 17.88 -23.65
CA GLY A 605 5.65 18.72 -24.22
C GLY A 605 7.06 18.14 -24.09
N VAL A 606 7.22 16.94 -23.50
CA VAL A 606 8.52 16.26 -23.37
C VAL A 606 9.09 15.92 -24.74
N LYS A 607 10.38 16.22 -24.95
CA LYS A 607 11.07 16.00 -26.22
C LYS A 607 11.70 14.62 -26.35
N ILE A 608 12.29 14.13 -25.26
CA ILE A 608 12.96 12.82 -25.21
C ILE A 608 12.59 12.14 -23.88
N SER A 609 12.34 10.84 -23.92
CA SER A 609 12.05 10.02 -22.74
C SER A 609 13.18 9.03 -22.46
N THR A 610 13.64 8.98 -21.21
CA THR A 610 14.69 8.03 -20.80
C THR A 610 14.07 6.75 -20.29
N ILE A 611 14.27 5.66 -20.99
CA ILE A 611 13.70 4.36 -20.63
C ILE A 611 14.32 3.84 -19.34
N SER A 612 13.48 3.25 -18.49
CA SER A 612 13.89 2.61 -17.25
C SER A 612 14.96 1.54 -17.51
N PRO A 613 16.01 1.46 -16.67
CA PRO A 613 17.00 0.38 -16.76
C PRO A 613 16.41 -0.99 -16.41
N GLU A 614 15.17 -1.06 -15.93
CA GLU A 614 14.46 -2.32 -15.68
C GLU A 614 13.89 -2.95 -16.96
N VAL A 615 13.77 -2.19 -18.06
CA VAL A 615 13.29 -2.71 -19.34
C VAL A 615 14.38 -3.59 -19.98
N PRO A 616 14.07 -4.86 -20.33
CA PRO A 616 15.02 -5.75 -21.00
C PRO A 616 15.53 -5.18 -22.34
N ASP A 617 16.65 -5.71 -22.83
CA ASP A 617 17.21 -5.27 -24.12
C ASP A 617 16.49 -5.87 -25.33
N TYR A 618 15.93 -7.07 -25.17
CA TYR A 618 15.06 -7.69 -26.16
C TYR A 618 13.64 -7.11 -26.04
N GLY A 619 13.01 -6.80 -27.17
CA GLY A 619 11.67 -6.20 -27.17
C GLY A 619 11.66 -4.68 -26.94
N MET A 620 12.79 -4.00 -27.17
CA MET A 620 12.77 -2.54 -27.34
C MET A 620 12.03 -2.21 -28.64
N GLU A 621 10.73 -2.05 -28.51
CA GLU A 621 9.88 -1.67 -29.62
C GLU A 621 10.23 -0.26 -30.12
N LYS A 622 9.95 -0.01 -31.40
CA LYS A 622 10.12 1.33 -31.97
C LYS A 622 9.06 2.24 -31.37
N TYR A 623 9.47 3.04 -30.40
CA TYR A 623 8.63 4.05 -29.76
C TYR A 623 8.27 5.16 -30.75
N CYS A 624 7.06 5.70 -30.63
CA CYS A 624 6.60 6.75 -31.54
C CYS A 624 7.39 8.06 -31.46
N TYR A 625 8.08 8.27 -30.35
CA TYR A 625 8.82 9.50 -30.05
C TYR A 625 10.25 9.18 -29.59
N PRO A 626 11.16 10.17 -29.62
CA PRO A 626 12.55 9.98 -29.22
C PRO A 626 12.70 9.40 -27.80
N THR A 627 13.46 8.31 -27.69
CA THR A 627 13.84 7.69 -26.41
C THR A 627 15.34 7.48 -26.26
N GLU A 628 15.86 7.51 -25.04
CA GLU A 628 17.24 7.10 -24.74
C GLU A 628 17.29 6.09 -23.59
N LYS A 629 18.34 5.27 -23.52
CA LYS A 629 18.53 4.25 -22.47
C LYS A 629 19.94 4.34 -21.90
N ILE A 630 20.12 4.00 -20.62
CA ILE A 630 21.44 3.94 -20.00
C ILE A 630 22.23 2.77 -20.57
N VAL A 631 23.38 3.06 -21.17
CA VAL A 631 24.28 2.07 -21.79
C VAL A 631 25.58 1.88 -21.02
N TYR A 632 25.97 2.86 -20.20
CA TYR A 632 27.15 2.81 -19.34
C TYR A 632 26.93 3.55 -18.02
N GLY A 633 27.53 3.02 -16.94
CA GLY A 633 27.67 3.71 -15.66
C GLY A 633 26.90 3.08 -14.51
N LYS A 634 26.96 3.69 -13.32
CA LYS A 634 26.27 3.23 -12.10
C LYS A 634 24.95 4.00 -11.93
N PRO A 635 23.79 3.41 -12.28
CA PRO A 635 22.52 4.08 -12.01
C PRO A 635 22.23 4.14 -10.50
N ASP A 636 21.36 5.07 -10.12
CA ASP A 636 20.84 5.17 -8.76
C ASP A 636 19.99 3.94 -8.42
N LEU A 637 20.30 3.27 -7.31
CA LEU A 637 19.48 2.17 -6.77
C LEU A 637 18.37 2.66 -5.86
N MET A 638 18.65 3.65 -5.01
CA MET A 638 17.73 4.15 -3.99
C MET A 638 17.99 5.62 -3.72
N ILE A 639 16.96 6.33 -3.29
CA ILE A 639 17.05 7.69 -2.75
C ILE A 639 16.36 7.74 -1.39
N LEU A 640 17.06 8.22 -0.38
CA LEU A 640 16.67 8.17 1.02
C LEU A 640 16.44 9.60 1.55
N LYS A 641 15.31 9.84 2.24
CA LYS A 641 15.02 11.16 2.85
C LYS A 641 16.00 11.48 3.97
N THR A 642 16.33 10.47 4.76
CA THR A 642 17.28 10.53 5.87
C THR A 642 18.23 9.36 5.74
N PHE A 643 19.53 9.52 6.03
CA PHE A 643 20.49 8.44 6.22
C PHE A 643 21.70 8.97 6.99
N ARG A 644 22.48 8.09 7.64
CA ARG A 644 23.69 8.52 8.37
C ARG A 644 24.74 9.09 7.41
N LYS A 645 25.32 10.24 7.77
CA LYS A 645 26.14 11.08 6.87
C LYS A 645 27.60 10.67 6.73
N ASP A 646 28.07 9.66 7.46
CA ASP A 646 29.51 9.50 7.68
C ASP A 646 30.21 8.50 6.74
N GLY A 647 29.49 7.74 5.91
CA GLY A 647 30.09 6.71 5.05
C GLY A 647 29.96 6.99 3.55
N LYS A 648 30.98 6.60 2.78
CA LYS A 648 31.00 6.65 1.31
C LYS A 648 30.50 5.38 0.64
N TYR A 649 30.52 4.23 1.32
CA TYR A 649 30.10 2.95 0.75
C TYR A 649 29.29 2.10 1.74
N LEU A 650 28.29 1.39 1.22
CA LEU A 650 27.67 0.24 1.89
C LEU A 650 28.27 -1.04 1.34
N LYS A 651 28.72 -1.93 2.22
CA LYS A 651 29.20 -3.26 1.84
C LYS A 651 28.22 -4.33 2.31
N ASN A 652 27.73 -5.17 1.38
CA ASN A 652 26.88 -6.30 1.74
C ASN A 652 27.71 -7.54 2.16
N ASN A 653 27.03 -8.60 2.60
CA ASN A 653 27.69 -9.83 3.05
C ASN A 653 28.44 -10.61 1.95
N ILE A 654 28.15 -10.38 0.67
CA ILE A 654 28.82 -11.05 -0.46
C ILE A 654 29.98 -10.21 -1.04
N GLY A 655 30.29 -9.06 -0.44
CA GLY A 655 31.46 -8.25 -0.79
C GLY A 655 31.21 -7.11 -1.79
N ASN A 656 29.98 -6.87 -2.21
CA ASN A 656 29.66 -5.77 -3.13
C ASN A 656 29.71 -4.42 -2.38
N TYR A 657 30.36 -3.42 -2.98
CA TYR A 657 30.43 -2.05 -2.48
C TYR A 657 29.49 -1.14 -3.26
N PHE A 658 28.47 -0.63 -2.59
CA PHE A 658 27.50 0.30 -3.14
C PHE A 658 27.92 1.74 -2.77
N PRO A 659 28.28 2.58 -3.75
CA PRO A 659 28.64 3.98 -3.48
C PRO A 659 27.44 4.75 -2.90
N ILE A 660 27.75 5.69 -2.01
CA ILE A 660 26.79 6.58 -1.36
C ILE A 660 27.14 8.02 -1.75
N ILE A 661 26.18 8.74 -2.30
CA ILE A 661 26.29 10.18 -2.54
C ILE A 661 25.41 10.89 -1.52
N HIS A 662 26.02 11.79 -0.75
CA HIS A 662 25.32 12.66 0.19
C HIS A 662 25.04 14.02 -0.46
N GLY A 663 23.77 14.35 -0.63
CA GLY A 663 23.32 15.68 -1.02
C GLY A 663 22.21 16.16 -0.09
N ARG A 664 21.21 16.86 -0.64
CA ARG A 664 19.95 17.13 0.09
C ARG A 664 19.27 15.84 0.55
N TYR A 665 19.38 14.80 -0.27
CA TYR A 665 18.97 13.43 0.02
C TYR A 665 20.17 12.51 -0.19
N THR A 666 20.14 11.33 0.41
CA THR A 666 21.20 10.33 0.22
C THR A 666 20.82 9.39 -0.91
N THR A 667 21.71 9.20 -1.88
CA THR A 667 21.54 8.27 -3.00
C THR A 667 22.50 7.10 -2.85
N ILE A 668 22.00 5.88 -3.00
CA ILE A 668 22.82 4.66 -3.10
C ILE A 668 22.90 4.27 -4.56
N LEU A 669 24.11 4.10 -5.08
CA LEU A 669 24.37 3.75 -6.49
C LEU A 669 24.62 2.26 -6.65
N ASN A 670 24.53 1.79 -7.89
CA ASN A 670 24.85 0.41 -8.19
C ASN A 670 26.32 0.09 -7.90
N HIS A 671 26.60 -1.12 -7.44
CA HIS A 671 27.95 -1.56 -7.11
C HIS A 671 28.83 -1.76 -8.35
N GLN A 672 28.23 -1.93 -9.53
CA GLN A 672 28.90 -2.14 -10.80
C GLN A 672 28.28 -1.30 -11.92
N ASN A 673 29.08 -1.03 -12.95
CA ASN A 673 28.62 -0.36 -14.16
C ASN A 673 27.68 -1.26 -14.96
N ILE A 674 26.62 -0.68 -15.52
CA ILE A 674 25.88 -1.28 -16.63
C ILE A 674 26.75 -1.17 -17.89
N TYR A 675 26.65 -2.16 -18.79
CA TYR A 675 27.31 -2.16 -20.10
C TYR A 675 26.37 -2.73 -21.16
N LEU A 676 25.86 -1.89 -22.05
CA LEU A 676 25.07 -2.30 -23.21
C LEU A 676 25.85 -2.01 -24.50
N ARG A 677 26.39 -3.06 -25.15
CA ARG A 677 27.37 -2.92 -26.25
C ARG A 677 26.78 -2.50 -27.60
N ASN A 678 25.47 -2.69 -27.82
CA ASN A 678 24.86 -2.54 -29.15
C ASN A 678 23.93 -1.31 -29.26
N TYR A 679 24.02 -0.36 -28.34
CA TYR A 679 23.16 0.83 -28.33
C TYR A 679 23.98 2.10 -28.16
N LYS A 680 23.76 3.09 -29.04
CA LYS A 680 24.06 4.48 -28.73
C LYS A 680 23.03 4.95 -27.70
N GLY A 681 23.46 5.48 -26.57
CA GLY A 681 22.56 5.82 -25.47
C GLY A 681 23.19 6.75 -24.45
N ARG A 682 22.72 6.65 -23.21
CA ARG A 682 23.17 7.47 -22.09
C ARG A 682 24.35 6.84 -21.35
N ILE A 683 25.43 7.60 -21.23
CA ILE A 683 26.60 7.30 -20.39
C ILE A 683 26.46 8.09 -19.08
N ILE A 684 26.60 7.44 -17.94
CA ILE A 684 26.63 8.08 -16.62
C ILE A 684 28.05 7.99 -16.09
N LEU A 685 28.71 9.15 -15.97
CA LEU A 685 30.02 9.23 -15.35
C LEU A 685 29.89 9.43 -13.84
N LEU A 686 30.84 8.87 -13.10
CA LEU A 686 31.05 9.05 -11.68
C LEU A 686 32.50 9.48 -11.42
N ASP A 687 33.42 8.52 -11.42
CA ASP A 687 34.84 8.65 -11.08
C ASP A 687 35.78 8.22 -12.22
N GLU A 688 35.26 8.09 -13.45
CA GLU A 688 36.05 7.73 -14.62
C GLU A 688 37.14 8.78 -14.94
N THR A 689 38.31 8.28 -15.35
CA THR A 689 39.45 9.12 -15.77
C THR A 689 39.22 9.73 -17.15
N GLU A 690 39.89 10.85 -17.47
CA GLU A 690 39.84 11.48 -18.79
C GLU A 690 40.07 10.48 -19.93
N LYS A 691 41.10 9.62 -19.81
CA LYS A 691 41.38 8.58 -20.80
C LYS A 691 40.18 7.66 -20.99
N LYS A 692 39.59 7.19 -19.90
CA LYS A 692 38.43 6.29 -19.96
C LYS A 692 37.21 6.97 -20.57
N ILE A 693 37.00 8.25 -20.28
CA ILE A 693 35.91 9.04 -20.86
C ILE A 693 36.09 9.14 -22.38
N LYS A 694 37.30 9.47 -22.85
CA LYS A 694 37.62 9.53 -24.29
C LYS A 694 37.34 8.20 -24.99
N ASP A 695 37.72 7.07 -24.38
CA ASP A 695 37.45 5.74 -24.92
C ASP A 695 35.95 5.37 -24.95
N LEU A 696 35.14 5.95 -24.06
CA LEU A 696 33.69 5.68 -24.00
C LEU A 696 32.89 6.49 -25.03
N VAL A 697 33.42 7.63 -25.47
CA VAL A 697 32.74 8.59 -26.37
C VAL A 697 33.32 8.63 -27.78
N SER A 698 34.37 7.86 -28.04
CA SER A 698 34.90 7.54 -29.37
C SER A 698 34.07 6.46 -30.03
#